data_AF-A0A2V7V439-F1
#
_entry.id   AF-A0A2V7V439-F1
#
_cell.length_a   1.000
_cell.length_b   1.000
_cell.length_c   1.000
_cell.angle_alpha   90.00
_cell.angle_beta   90.00
_cell.angle_gamma   90.00
#
_symmetry.space_group_name_H-M   'P 1'
#
loop_
_entity.id
_entity.type
_entity.pdbx_description
1 polymer ?
#
loop_
_entity_poly.entity_id
_entity_poly.type
_entity_poly.pdbx_seq_one_letter_code
_entity_poly.pdbx_strand_id
1 'polypeptide(L)'
;MTLLLDKSSKPGTHAVVIGIGRYPWLVGGKAKPRFAQNDGMAQLTSPPASARAFATWLLETYDNPEAPLASLDLLLSDAKDQRFKNGSKNVEVQPATFANVSTAIDAWAKRPTQEKDMLLFFFSGHGISAALQTTLLCEDYGSNAAAPLNQAIDFTGLVIGLDWMVARRQCFFVDACRVATASILEASRFFGQPVIQPKSDHNPKPRQAPVFQSTLAGQLAYGRKGKPSYFTEALLRAGRADLVGAGRCPPEGAPAPPAARRGRARADPAPGAGLGHLEPRATSAAATAGRDPRRCIVRSRQPNSTGSPLLHRYESDREAPAQAALGTAVAAEPGRGPLHVRGPGRRARRQGQDRRRSHPAALPEHTDTGVGMPQVTVGLEKWLEGQTTRPSILTRIHPLDLPDKQPARPRTMMISAGHNPGVSVDLPVGRYLFEAYLPSGEIATETATIIAGANKPVVLRATDSPHEWLSWQHLATQAPARPPAPTDMVAQPVPLDVVTGAEPPAALPKALVGVWKGASPEKLLWTPLNVPARPGSAQPMVDGRLSVTSYLFEQGPWHDGGRYYGLMRQAPAGSPLLAVLPSPWRQADLTGPGLVDVVVDAHETRAKGRREWPVRISVVVRDNVMASVFGYLAAGDLPTAARVTETAVDMLYQKVENPLAAAGGAYVLVQQPIDPAHPPIWVPWLQNLRNWFEWLPDGAILDGWAHLNGIGRSANVKEASAAFVAAVERGVPFYSAGARLLFEGLTRVDAAGEAARPPGFADAFDFARGLALRVDVRQPFTVVRLG
;
A
#
# COMPACT_ATOMS: atom_id res chain seq x y z
N MET A 1 28.38 -18.37 9.60
CA MET A 1 28.68 -17.10 8.92
C MET A 1 30.16 -17.00 8.53
N THR A 2 30.49 -16.23 7.50
CA THR A 2 31.87 -15.83 7.20
C THR A 2 31.99 -14.32 7.38
N LEU A 3 32.58 -13.91 8.50
CA LEU A 3 32.82 -12.51 8.83
C LEU A 3 34.04 -12.01 8.04
N LEU A 4 33.79 -11.15 7.05
CA LEU A 4 34.82 -10.61 6.15
C LEU A 4 35.48 -9.36 6.70
N LEU A 5 34.78 -8.62 7.56
CA LEU A 5 35.24 -7.41 8.20
C LEU A 5 34.68 -7.31 9.61
N ASP A 6 35.52 -6.92 10.55
CA ASP A 6 35.13 -6.52 11.91
C ASP A 6 36.09 -5.41 12.38
N LYS A 7 35.60 -4.16 12.39
CA LYS A 7 36.34 -2.97 12.81
C LYS A 7 35.63 -2.33 13.99
N SER A 8 36.40 -1.79 14.92
CA SER A 8 35.88 -0.86 15.92
C SER A 8 35.61 0.50 15.28
N SER A 9 34.38 0.76 14.81
CA SER A 9 33.91 2.12 14.50
C SER A 9 32.70 2.46 15.35
N LYS A 10 32.61 3.70 15.84
CA LYS A 10 31.47 4.20 16.60
C LYS A 10 31.12 5.61 16.10
N PRO A 11 29.97 5.82 15.42
CA PRO A 11 28.98 4.83 14.91
C PRO A 11 29.44 3.99 13.72
N GLY A 12 28.75 2.86 13.50
CA GLY A 12 29.13 1.87 12.49
C GLY A 12 27.96 1.25 11.73
N THR A 13 28.19 0.91 10.46
CA THR A 13 27.28 0.10 9.64
C THR A 13 27.66 -1.37 9.74
N HIS A 14 26.71 -2.19 10.16
CA HIS A 14 26.84 -3.64 10.21
C HIS A 14 26.04 -4.24 9.07
N ALA A 15 26.69 -4.96 8.17
CA ALA A 15 26.08 -5.55 6.99
C ALA A 15 26.03 -7.08 7.05
N VAL A 16 24.93 -7.67 6.58
CA VAL A 16 24.81 -9.09 6.25
C VAL A 16 24.38 -9.25 4.80
N VAL A 17 25.14 -10.03 4.03
CA VAL A 17 24.96 -10.23 2.59
C VAL A 17 24.79 -11.72 2.30
N ILE A 18 23.70 -12.08 1.64
CA ILE A 18 23.31 -13.47 1.35
C ILE A 18 23.05 -13.62 -0.15
N GLY A 19 23.70 -14.59 -0.80
CA GLY A 19 23.51 -14.89 -2.23
C GLY A 19 23.36 -16.37 -2.53
N ILE A 20 22.19 -16.79 -3.00
CA ILE A 20 21.83 -18.22 -3.10
C ILE A 20 21.49 -18.60 -4.55
N GLY A 21 22.36 -19.38 -5.16
CA GLY A 21 22.19 -19.91 -6.52
C GLY A 21 21.99 -21.42 -6.58
N ARG A 22 22.57 -22.14 -5.62
CA ARG A 22 22.51 -23.60 -5.48
C ARG A 22 21.39 -23.98 -4.51
N TYR A 23 20.49 -24.84 -4.97
CA TYR A 23 19.35 -25.38 -4.21
C TYR A 23 19.26 -26.90 -4.43
N PRO A 24 19.83 -27.75 -3.56
CA PRO A 24 20.03 -29.15 -3.86
C PRO A 24 18.74 -29.95 -4.12
N TRP A 25 17.60 -29.54 -3.55
CA TRP A 25 16.31 -30.22 -3.68
C TRP A 25 15.40 -29.68 -4.79
N LEU A 26 15.77 -28.57 -5.44
CA LEU A 26 15.03 -27.95 -6.54
C LEU A 26 15.43 -28.54 -7.91
N VAL A 27 14.78 -28.07 -8.99
CA VAL A 27 15.07 -28.54 -10.35
C VAL A 27 16.55 -28.25 -10.70
N GLY A 28 17.24 -29.27 -11.23
CA GLY A 28 18.68 -29.22 -11.52
C GLY A 28 19.59 -29.39 -10.28
N GLY A 29 19.03 -29.58 -9.09
CA GLY A 29 19.76 -29.91 -7.87
C GLY A 29 20.21 -31.37 -7.82
N LYS A 30 21.17 -31.67 -6.92
CA LYS A 30 21.78 -33.01 -6.80
C LYS A 30 21.11 -33.92 -5.76
N ALA A 31 20.25 -33.40 -4.88
CA ALA A 31 19.62 -34.18 -3.82
C ALA A 31 18.54 -35.11 -4.39
N LYS A 32 18.43 -36.30 -3.80
CA LYS A 32 17.41 -37.31 -4.13
C LYS A 32 16.76 -37.83 -2.84
N PRO A 33 15.41 -37.92 -2.75
CA PRO A 33 14.45 -37.46 -3.76
C PRO A 33 14.44 -35.93 -3.87
N ARG A 34 14.06 -35.41 -5.05
CA ARG A 34 13.80 -33.98 -5.23
C ARG A 34 12.51 -33.60 -4.51
N PHE A 35 12.41 -32.35 -4.06
CA PHE A 35 11.17 -31.85 -3.49
C PHE A 35 10.10 -31.79 -4.59
N ALA A 36 8.98 -32.50 -4.41
CA ALA A 36 7.99 -32.69 -5.47
C ALA A 36 7.23 -31.39 -5.79
N GLN A 37 6.87 -30.62 -4.76
CA GLN A 37 6.14 -29.35 -4.86
C GLN A 37 7.07 -28.15 -5.07
N ASN A 38 8.10 -28.30 -5.91
CA ASN A 38 9.09 -27.25 -6.16
C ASN A 38 8.60 -26.12 -7.09
N ASP A 39 7.36 -26.19 -7.58
CA ASP A 39 6.72 -25.20 -8.46
C ASP A 39 7.58 -24.78 -9.68
N GLY A 40 8.39 -25.72 -10.20
CA GLY A 40 9.28 -25.48 -11.33
C GLY A 40 10.52 -24.64 -11.01
N MET A 41 10.74 -24.26 -9.75
CA MET A 41 11.92 -23.51 -9.33
C MET A 41 13.21 -24.31 -9.57
N ALA A 42 14.19 -23.65 -10.19
CA ALA A 42 15.45 -24.25 -10.60
C ALA A 42 16.67 -23.55 -9.99
N GLN A 43 17.87 -24.01 -10.33
CA GLN A 43 19.12 -23.35 -9.91
C GLN A 43 19.24 -21.93 -10.49
N LEU A 44 19.80 -21.00 -9.70
CA LEU A 44 20.07 -19.63 -10.12
C LEU A 44 21.58 -19.38 -10.24
N THR A 45 21.97 -18.48 -11.13
CA THR A 45 23.39 -18.14 -11.34
C THR A 45 23.73 -16.68 -11.06
N SER A 46 22.73 -15.80 -11.07
CA SER A 46 22.89 -14.39 -10.77
C SER A 46 23.07 -14.10 -9.26
N PRO A 47 22.37 -14.77 -8.32
CA PRO A 47 22.42 -14.37 -6.93
C PRO A 47 23.78 -14.43 -6.24
N PRO A 48 24.61 -15.47 -6.45
CA PRO A 48 25.97 -15.45 -5.93
C PRO A 48 26.80 -14.31 -6.54
N ALA A 49 26.62 -14.00 -7.83
CA ALA A 49 27.30 -12.88 -8.48
C ALA A 49 26.84 -11.52 -7.92
N SER A 50 25.54 -11.36 -7.65
CA SER A 50 24.96 -10.18 -7.00
C SER A 50 25.54 -9.94 -5.61
N ALA A 51 25.51 -10.96 -4.75
CA ALA A 51 26.04 -10.87 -3.39
C ALA A 51 27.55 -10.56 -3.38
N ARG A 52 28.32 -11.16 -4.29
CA ARG A 52 29.75 -10.84 -4.46
C ARG A 52 29.96 -9.37 -4.84
N ALA A 53 29.25 -8.90 -5.87
CA ALA A 53 29.39 -7.52 -6.33
C ALA A 53 29.00 -6.50 -5.25
N PHE A 54 27.96 -6.82 -4.48
CA PHE A 54 27.51 -5.98 -3.38
C PHE A 54 28.49 -5.99 -2.19
N ALA A 55 29.00 -7.15 -1.79
CA ALA A 55 30.03 -7.26 -0.76
C ALA A 55 31.33 -6.54 -1.16
N THR A 56 31.77 -6.66 -2.41
CA THR A 56 32.92 -5.91 -2.93
C THR A 56 32.67 -4.40 -2.87
N TRP A 57 31.49 -3.93 -3.29
CA TRP A 57 31.15 -2.51 -3.19
C TRP A 57 31.13 -2.01 -1.74
N LEU A 58 30.62 -2.79 -0.79
CA LEU A 58 30.69 -2.45 0.63
C LEU A 58 32.14 -2.30 1.12
N LEU A 59 33.03 -3.19 0.71
CA LEU A 59 34.43 -3.15 1.14
C LEU A 59 35.25 -2.03 0.48
N GLU A 60 34.96 -1.72 -0.79
CA GLU A 60 35.83 -0.86 -1.62
C GLU A 60 35.27 0.54 -1.84
N THR A 61 33.95 0.74 -1.76
CA THR A 61 33.29 1.96 -2.25
C THR A 61 32.29 2.56 -1.26
N TYR A 62 31.70 1.76 -0.36
CA TYR A 62 30.72 2.27 0.59
C TYR A 62 31.35 3.35 1.49
N ASP A 63 30.78 4.54 1.44
CA ASP A 63 31.18 5.70 2.23
C ASP A 63 29.93 6.34 2.84
N ASN A 64 29.78 6.13 4.14
CA ASN A 64 28.76 6.77 4.96
C ASN A 64 29.47 7.43 6.14
N PRO A 65 29.67 8.75 6.13
CA PRO A 65 30.45 9.43 7.17
C PRO A 65 29.80 9.35 8.55
N GLU A 66 28.47 9.18 8.61
CA GLU A 66 27.74 9.08 9.88
C GLU A 66 27.73 7.67 10.49
N ALA A 67 28.01 6.65 9.68
CA ALA A 67 28.14 5.26 10.11
C ALA A 67 28.99 4.46 9.09
N PRO A 68 30.32 4.59 9.12
CA PRO A 68 31.19 3.84 8.20
C PRO A 68 31.03 2.33 8.37
N LEU A 69 31.40 1.54 7.35
CA LEU A 69 31.30 0.08 7.43
C LEU A 69 32.16 -0.48 8.58
N ALA A 70 31.48 -1.05 9.58
CA ALA A 70 32.06 -1.64 10.78
C ALA A 70 32.22 -3.15 10.64
N SER A 71 31.18 -3.85 10.17
CA SER A 71 31.24 -5.30 10.00
C SER A 71 30.54 -5.78 8.73
N LEU A 72 31.00 -6.87 8.14
CA LEU A 72 30.38 -7.50 6.98
C LEU A 72 30.36 -9.03 7.12
N ASP A 73 29.18 -9.63 7.22
CA ASP A 73 28.98 -11.06 7.00
C ASP A 73 28.62 -11.35 5.55
N LEU A 74 29.21 -12.43 5.01
CA LEU A 74 28.85 -12.96 3.72
C LEU A 74 28.47 -14.45 3.84
N LEU A 75 27.35 -14.83 3.21
CA LEU A 75 26.96 -16.21 2.96
C LEU A 75 26.67 -16.38 1.47
N LEU A 76 27.17 -17.46 0.89
CA LEU A 76 27.00 -17.76 -0.53
C LEU A 76 26.59 -19.22 -0.72
N SER A 77 25.75 -19.50 -1.71
CA SER A 77 25.50 -20.87 -2.17
C SER A 77 25.67 -20.90 -3.67
N ASP A 78 26.90 -21.05 -4.12
CA ASP A 78 27.25 -21.06 -5.54
C ASP A 78 27.61 -22.49 -5.97
N ALA A 79 27.04 -22.96 -7.07
CA ALA A 79 27.39 -24.27 -7.61
C ALA A 79 28.81 -24.31 -8.21
N LYS A 80 29.41 -23.15 -8.53
CA LYS A 80 30.71 -23.05 -9.22
C LYS A 80 31.88 -22.75 -8.28
N ASP A 81 31.75 -21.73 -7.45
CA ASP A 81 32.84 -21.26 -6.60
C ASP A 81 32.31 -20.78 -5.26
N GLN A 82 32.77 -21.39 -4.18
CA GLN A 82 32.35 -21.10 -2.81
C GLN A 82 33.27 -20.07 -2.12
N ARG A 83 34.29 -19.55 -2.81
CA ARG A 83 35.29 -18.62 -2.26
C ARG A 83 34.98 -17.19 -2.63
N PHE A 84 35.27 -16.21 -1.77
CA PHE A 84 35.17 -14.77 -2.04
C PHE A 84 36.56 -14.12 -2.05
N LYS A 85 36.81 -13.26 -3.04
CA LYS A 85 38.06 -12.51 -3.16
C LYS A 85 37.96 -11.21 -2.35
N ASN A 86 38.66 -11.14 -1.22
CA ASN A 86 38.80 -9.96 -0.38
C ASN A 86 40.22 -9.38 -0.57
N GLY A 87 40.36 -8.39 -1.46
CA GLY A 87 41.66 -7.88 -1.88
C GLY A 87 42.52 -8.96 -2.54
N SER A 88 43.67 -9.28 -1.95
CA SER A 88 44.55 -10.36 -2.41
C SER A 88 44.21 -11.75 -1.83
N LYS A 89 43.32 -11.83 -0.83
CA LYS A 89 42.97 -13.08 -0.15
C LYS A 89 41.73 -13.72 -0.79
N ASN A 90 41.76 -15.04 -0.96
CA ASN A 90 40.57 -15.84 -1.27
C ASN A 90 40.07 -16.49 0.02
N VAL A 91 38.89 -16.09 0.48
CA VAL A 91 38.25 -16.56 1.71
C VAL A 91 37.18 -17.57 1.36
N GLU A 92 37.19 -18.74 1.98
CA GLU A 92 36.10 -19.70 1.83
C GLU A 92 34.85 -19.21 2.58
N VAL A 93 33.72 -19.12 1.87
CA VAL A 93 32.47 -18.56 2.40
C VAL A 93 31.51 -19.68 2.74
N GLN A 94 30.87 -19.59 3.90
CA GLN A 94 29.91 -20.61 4.31
C GLN A 94 28.67 -20.68 3.40
N PRO A 95 28.10 -21.90 3.21
CA PRO A 95 26.85 -22.08 2.49
C PRO A 95 25.69 -21.36 3.19
N ALA A 96 24.77 -20.78 2.42
CA ALA A 96 23.58 -20.09 2.90
C ALA A 96 22.42 -21.06 3.22
N THR A 97 22.70 -22.10 4.00
CA THR A 97 21.66 -22.94 4.64
C THR A 97 20.91 -22.14 5.70
N PHE A 98 19.67 -22.50 6.02
CA PHE A 98 18.87 -21.82 7.03
C PHE A 98 19.59 -21.71 8.38
N ALA A 99 20.24 -22.77 8.85
CA ALA A 99 20.99 -22.74 10.11
C ALA A 99 22.12 -21.69 10.13
N ASN A 100 22.91 -21.63 9.06
CA ASN A 100 23.99 -20.65 8.91
C ASN A 100 23.45 -19.22 8.77
N VAL A 101 22.37 -19.04 8.01
CA VAL A 101 21.72 -17.73 7.82
C VAL A 101 21.10 -17.23 9.12
N SER A 102 20.37 -18.08 9.84
CA SER A 102 19.78 -17.77 11.14
C SER A 102 20.85 -17.35 12.15
N THR A 103 21.95 -18.11 12.24
CA THR A 103 23.10 -17.77 13.09
C THR A 103 23.72 -16.42 12.70
N ALA A 104 23.86 -16.14 11.41
CA ALA A 104 24.43 -14.89 10.92
C ALA A 104 23.53 -13.68 11.26
N ILE A 105 22.22 -13.81 11.05
CA ILE A 105 21.25 -12.74 11.35
C ILE A 105 21.20 -12.47 12.86
N ASP A 106 21.18 -13.50 13.70
CA ASP A 106 21.19 -13.34 15.17
C ASP A 106 22.46 -12.62 15.65
N ALA A 107 23.63 -13.02 15.14
CA ALA A 107 24.89 -12.37 15.47
C ALA A 107 24.95 -10.92 14.96
N TRP A 108 24.54 -10.69 13.71
CA TRP A 108 24.50 -9.38 13.06
C TRP A 108 23.59 -8.39 13.80
N ALA A 109 22.38 -8.82 14.19
CA ALA A 109 21.41 -7.98 14.88
C ALA A 109 21.88 -7.54 16.28
N LYS A 110 22.79 -8.29 16.91
CA LYS A 110 23.37 -7.97 18.22
C LYS A 110 24.59 -7.04 18.17
N ARG A 111 25.16 -6.75 17.00
CA ARG A 111 26.36 -5.91 16.88
C ARG A 111 26.16 -4.43 17.19
N PRO A 112 25.04 -3.79 16.80
CA PRO A 112 24.79 -2.40 17.16
C PRO A 112 24.85 -2.18 18.67
N THR A 113 25.57 -1.14 19.09
CA THR A 113 25.70 -0.75 20.50
C THR A 113 25.08 0.61 20.79
N GLN A 114 24.72 1.37 19.75
CA GLN A 114 24.11 2.70 19.87
C GLN A 114 23.10 2.96 18.75
N GLU A 115 22.20 3.92 18.96
CA GLU A 115 21.09 4.23 18.04
C GLU A 115 21.54 4.69 16.66
N LYS A 116 22.70 5.35 16.61
CA LYS A 116 23.33 5.85 15.38
C LYS A 116 23.95 4.75 14.53
N ASP A 117 24.12 3.53 15.05
CA ASP A 117 24.56 2.41 14.22
C ASP A 117 23.51 2.10 13.15
N MET A 118 23.97 1.51 12.05
CA MET A 118 23.11 1.13 10.93
C MET A 118 23.16 -0.37 10.70
N LEU A 119 21.99 -0.99 10.57
CA LEU A 119 21.86 -2.37 10.10
C LEU A 119 21.59 -2.38 8.59
N LEU A 120 22.40 -3.12 7.83
CA LEU A 120 22.22 -3.29 6.40
C LEU A 120 22.03 -4.77 6.06
N PHE A 121 20.91 -5.11 5.44
CA PHE A 121 20.58 -6.46 5.01
C PHE A 121 20.51 -6.53 3.48
N PHE A 122 21.21 -7.48 2.87
CA PHE A 122 21.11 -7.78 1.45
C PHE A 122 20.84 -9.27 1.24
N PHE A 123 19.80 -9.59 0.48
CA PHE A 123 19.48 -10.95 0.07
C PHE A 123 19.28 -11.02 -1.45
N SER A 124 19.88 -12.01 -2.10
CA SER A 124 19.60 -12.38 -3.48
C SER A 124 19.38 -13.89 -3.58
N GLY A 125 18.28 -14.32 -4.19
CA GLY A 125 17.91 -15.73 -4.29
C GLY A 125 16.45 -15.93 -4.69
N HIS A 126 15.91 -17.14 -4.47
CA HIS A 126 14.47 -17.37 -4.61
C HIS A 126 13.69 -16.73 -3.46
N GLY A 127 12.53 -16.21 -3.81
CA GLY A 127 11.54 -15.68 -2.88
C GLY A 127 10.15 -16.05 -3.36
N ILE A 128 9.26 -16.24 -2.39
CA ILE A 128 7.83 -16.47 -2.61
C ILE A 128 7.06 -15.44 -1.78
N SER A 129 5.86 -15.08 -2.21
CA SER A 129 5.07 -14.08 -1.48
C SER A 129 3.58 -14.42 -1.49
N ALA A 130 2.89 -14.09 -0.40
CA ALA A 130 1.44 -14.08 -0.33
C ALA A 130 0.99 -12.69 0.13
N ALA A 131 0.30 -11.95 -0.75
CA ALA A 131 -0.01 -10.55 -0.53
C ALA A 131 1.25 -9.72 -0.15
N LEU A 132 1.34 -9.26 1.10
CA LEU A 132 2.46 -8.46 1.62
C LEU A 132 3.50 -9.30 2.39
N GLN A 133 3.21 -10.57 2.67
CA GLN A 133 4.15 -11.50 3.28
C GLN A 133 5.20 -11.92 2.25
N THR A 134 6.47 -11.79 2.63
CA THR A 134 7.62 -12.18 1.80
C THR A 134 8.40 -13.27 2.51
N THR A 135 8.61 -14.39 1.83
CA THR A 135 9.41 -15.51 2.33
C THR A 135 10.64 -15.70 1.45
N LEU A 136 11.83 -15.75 2.08
CA LEU A 136 13.11 -15.90 1.40
C LEU A 136 13.63 -17.33 1.57
N LEU A 137 14.00 -17.98 0.47
CA LEU A 137 14.34 -19.41 0.47
C LEU A 137 15.84 -19.62 0.63
N CYS A 138 16.25 -20.34 1.69
CA CYS A 138 17.63 -20.73 1.92
C CYS A 138 18.04 -21.91 1.03
N GLU A 139 19.35 -22.22 0.97
CA GLU A 139 19.89 -23.30 0.14
C GLU A 139 19.19 -24.65 0.35
N ASP A 140 18.86 -24.95 1.60
CA ASP A 140 18.25 -26.19 2.08
C ASP A 140 16.72 -26.21 2.05
N TYR A 141 16.10 -25.27 1.32
CA TYR A 141 14.67 -25.29 1.03
C TYR A 141 14.26 -26.61 0.34
N GLY A 142 13.19 -27.23 0.85
CA GLY A 142 12.68 -28.51 0.35
C GLY A 142 13.42 -29.75 0.90
N SER A 143 14.40 -29.57 1.79
CA SER A 143 15.08 -30.69 2.47
C SER A 143 14.14 -31.49 3.38
N ASN A 144 13.15 -30.82 3.97
CA ASN A 144 12.03 -31.47 4.63
C ASN A 144 10.76 -31.31 3.77
N ALA A 145 10.41 -32.35 3.01
CA ALA A 145 9.23 -32.32 2.15
C ALA A 145 7.90 -32.11 2.91
N ALA A 146 7.83 -32.52 4.19
CA ALA A 146 6.63 -32.35 5.02
C ALA A 146 6.50 -30.92 5.58
N ALA A 147 7.61 -30.20 5.73
CA ALA A 147 7.63 -28.82 6.24
C ALA A 147 8.70 -27.98 5.51
N PRO A 148 8.52 -27.72 4.21
CA PRO A 148 9.55 -27.12 3.37
C PRO A 148 9.91 -25.68 3.77
N LEU A 149 8.98 -24.95 4.39
CA LEU A 149 9.20 -23.58 4.85
C LEU A 149 9.96 -23.49 6.18
N ASN A 150 10.22 -24.62 6.86
CA ASN A 150 11.04 -24.58 8.08
C ASN A 150 12.49 -24.14 7.80
N GLN A 151 12.96 -24.31 6.56
CA GLN A 151 14.26 -23.82 6.09
C GLN A 151 14.14 -22.51 5.28
N ALA A 152 13.10 -21.72 5.53
CA ALA A 152 12.88 -20.42 4.89
C ALA A 152 12.79 -19.31 5.93
N ILE A 153 13.07 -18.08 5.49
CA ILE A 153 13.01 -16.88 6.32
C ILE A 153 11.66 -16.21 6.07
N ASP A 154 10.85 -16.06 7.11
CA ASP A 154 9.76 -15.08 7.10
C ASP A 154 10.38 -13.69 7.19
N PHE A 155 10.59 -13.06 6.03
CA PHE A 155 11.27 -11.78 5.95
C PHE A 155 10.42 -10.65 6.51
N THR A 156 9.10 -10.72 6.32
CA THR A 156 8.19 -9.73 6.92
C THR A 156 8.26 -9.82 8.45
N GLY A 157 8.17 -11.03 9.00
CA GLY A 157 8.35 -11.28 10.43
C GLY A 157 9.72 -10.84 10.96
N LEU A 158 10.81 -11.09 10.21
CA LEU A 158 12.15 -10.62 10.54
C LEU A 158 12.22 -9.09 10.63
N VAL A 159 11.68 -8.37 9.65
CA VAL A 159 11.67 -6.90 9.65
C VAL A 159 10.90 -6.37 10.86
N ILE A 160 9.79 -7.00 11.25
CA ILE A 160 9.03 -6.64 12.46
C ILE A 160 9.87 -6.96 13.71
N GLY A 161 10.48 -8.14 13.81
CA GLY A 161 11.30 -8.55 14.96
C GLY A 161 12.51 -7.65 15.19
N LEU A 162 13.09 -7.10 14.13
CA LEU A 162 14.20 -6.15 14.19
C LEU A 162 13.82 -4.76 14.75
N ASP A 163 12.54 -4.48 14.98
CA ASP A 163 12.13 -3.23 15.63
C ASP A 163 12.74 -3.05 17.02
N TRP A 164 13.11 -4.14 17.68
CA TRP A 164 13.69 -4.09 19.03
C TRP A 164 15.18 -3.80 19.06
N MET A 165 15.84 -3.71 17.91
CA MET A 165 17.27 -3.48 17.86
C MET A 165 17.62 -2.03 18.23
N VAL A 166 18.81 -1.90 18.84
CA VAL A 166 19.36 -0.61 19.28
C VAL A 166 19.53 0.34 18.09
N ALA A 167 20.05 -0.16 16.96
CA ALA A 167 20.14 0.61 15.72
C ALA A 167 18.75 1.00 15.21
N ARG A 168 18.48 2.31 15.15
CA ARG A 168 17.22 2.84 14.60
C ARG A 168 17.26 3.07 13.10
N ARG A 169 18.46 3.01 12.49
CA ARG A 169 18.65 3.02 11.03
C ARG A 169 18.85 1.60 10.54
N GLN A 170 17.93 1.13 9.71
CA GLN A 170 17.94 -0.23 9.19
C GLN A 170 17.59 -0.18 7.70
N CYS A 171 18.30 -0.88 6.84
CA CYS A 171 18.06 -0.83 5.40
C CYS A 171 18.10 -2.23 4.80
N PHE A 172 17.09 -2.57 4.02
CA PHE A 172 16.92 -3.91 3.47
C PHE A 172 16.87 -3.87 1.95
N PHE A 173 17.72 -4.66 1.30
CA PHE A 173 17.73 -4.87 -0.14
C PHE A 173 17.36 -6.33 -0.43
N VAL A 174 16.23 -6.55 -1.09
CA VAL A 174 15.68 -7.88 -1.35
C VAL A 174 15.58 -8.12 -2.86
N ASP A 175 16.53 -8.88 -3.37
CA ASP A 175 16.68 -9.29 -4.76
C ASP A 175 16.12 -10.69 -4.99
N ALA A 176 14.81 -10.82 -4.80
CA ALA A 176 14.08 -12.06 -4.94
C ALA A 176 12.73 -11.84 -5.64
N CYS A 177 12.22 -12.90 -6.28
CA CYS A 177 10.87 -12.91 -6.83
C CYS A 177 9.83 -12.71 -5.73
N ARG A 178 8.66 -12.18 -6.11
CA ARG A 178 7.50 -12.01 -5.24
C ARG A 178 6.25 -12.69 -5.79
N VAL A 179 6.43 -13.78 -6.54
CA VAL A 179 5.30 -14.49 -7.17
C VAL A 179 4.51 -15.24 -6.10
N ALA A 180 3.19 -15.22 -6.23
CA ALA A 180 2.28 -16.02 -5.41
C ALA A 180 2.35 -17.49 -5.84
N THR A 181 3.21 -18.27 -5.20
CA THR A 181 3.11 -19.72 -5.26
C THR A 181 2.01 -20.16 -4.29
N ALA A 182 0.78 -20.08 -4.81
CA ALA A 182 -0.47 -20.21 -4.08
C ALA A 182 -0.61 -21.51 -3.26
N SER A 183 -0.03 -22.62 -3.71
CA SER A 183 -0.28 -23.95 -3.14
C SER A 183 0.24 -24.15 -1.71
N ILE A 184 1.43 -23.63 -1.36
CA ILE A 184 2.09 -23.89 -0.07
C ILE A 184 1.74 -22.81 0.96
N LEU A 185 1.68 -21.54 0.55
CA LEU A 185 1.41 -20.43 1.46
C LEU A 185 -0.08 -20.32 1.83
N GLU A 186 -1.00 -20.57 0.89
CA GLU A 186 -2.45 -20.52 1.18
C GLU A 186 -2.88 -21.70 2.06
N ALA A 187 -2.18 -22.85 2.00
CA ALA A 187 -2.47 -24.03 2.82
C ALA A 187 -1.84 -23.99 4.23
N SER A 188 -0.66 -23.39 4.41
CA SER A 188 0.13 -23.58 5.64
C SER A 188 -0.05 -22.51 6.72
N ARG A 189 -0.54 -21.30 6.39
CA ARG A 189 -0.55 -20.13 7.30
C ARG A 189 0.80 -19.86 8.00
N PHE A 190 1.89 -20.39 7.46
CA PHE A 190 3.24 -20.34 8.01
C PHE A 190 4.17 -19.83 6.92
N PHE A 191 4.86 -18.71 7.17
CA PHE A 191 5.64 -17.99 6.16
C PHE A 191 7.15 -18.26 6.24
N GLY A 192 7.53 -19.29 6.99
CA GLY A 192 8.90 -19.56 7.38
C GLY A 192 9.22 -19.04 8.77
N GLN A 193 10.49 -19.05 9.12
CA GLN A 193 10.97 -18.64 10.44
C GLN A 193 11.32 -17.15 10.41
N PRO A 194 10.82 -16.33 11.34
CA PRO A 194 11.16 -14.90 11.38
C PRO A 194 12.62 -14.66 11.80
N VAL A 195 13.32 -15.70 12.26
CA VAL A 195 14.70 -15.71 12.79
C VAL A 195 14.84 -14.90 14.08
N ILE A 196 14.36 -13.67 14.10
CA ILE A 196 14.16 -12.83 15.28
C ILE A 196 12.65 -12.68 15.48
N GLN A 197 12.15 -13.24 16.58
CA GLN A 197 10.72 -13.22 16.86
C GLN A 197 10.23 -11.79 17.14
N PRO A 198 9.11 -11.37 16.52
CA PRO A 198 8.37 -10.19 16.97
C PRO A 198 8.02 -10.33 18.45
N LYS A 199 8.21 -9.26 19.23
CA LYS A 199 7.66 -9.19 20.58
C LYS A 199 6.28 -8.51 20.52
N SER A 200 5.50 -8.66 21.59
CA SER A 200 4.16 -8.09 21.72
C SER A 200 4.12 -6.56 21.77
N ASP A 201 5.23 -5.94 22.14
CA ASP A 201 5.39 -4.49 22.23
C ASP A 201 6.28 -3.97 21.08
N HIS A 202 6.44 -2.66 20.99
CA HIS A 202 7.35 -1.99 20.06
C HIS A 202 8.46 -1.24 20.79
N ASN A 203 9.55 -0.95 20.09
CA ASN A 203 10.56 -0.04 20.64
C ASN A 203 10.02 1.39 20.53
N PRO A 204 9.89 2.14 21.64
CA PRO A 204 9.27 3.47 21.64
C PRO A 204 10.03 4.52 20.84
N LYS A 205 11.28 4.24 20.42
CA LYS A 205 12.08 5.16 19.62
C LYS A 205 11.75 5.02 18.14
N PRO A 206 11.61 6.10 17.37
CA PRO A 206 11.28 6.02 15.94
C PRO A 206 12.33 5.20 15.17
N ARG A 207 11.90 4.49 14.12
CA ARG A 207 12.74 3.62 13.28
C ARG A 207 12.71 4.08 11.83
N GLN A 208 13.87 4.16 11.20
CA GLN A 208 14.00 4.27 9.75
C GLN A 208 14.35 2.88 9.20
N ALA A 209 13.42 2.25 8.50
CA ALA A 209 13.55 0.86 8.04
C ALA A 209 13.12 0.64 6.57
N PRO A 210 13.65 1.39 5.58
CA PRO A 210 13.26 1.18 4.19
C PRO A 210 13.60 -0.24 3.70
N VAL A 211 12.63 -0.82 2.99
CA VAL A 211 12.76 -2.11 2.32
C VAL A 211 12.68 -1.88 0.81
N PHE A 212 13.81 -2.08 0.12
CA PHE A 212 13.93 -2.00 -1.33
C PHE A 212 13.81 -3.39 -1.95
N GLN A 213 12.72 -3.61 -2.67
CA GLN A 213 12.42 -4.86 -3.34
C GLN A 213 12.80 -4.77 -4.82
N SER A 214 13.38 -5.83 -5.37
CA SER A 214 13.76 -5.89 -6.79
C SER A 214 12.60 -5.89 -7.78
N THR A 215 11.40 -6.21 -7.32
CA THR A 215 10.22 -6.38 -8.15
C THR A 215 8.94 -6.12 -7.34
N LEU A 216 7.81 -5.90 -8.03
CA LEU A 216 6.49 -5.70 -7.40
C LEU A 216 5.95 -7.00 -6.82
N ALA A 217 4.99 -6.92 -5.90
CA ALA A 217 4.25 -8.11 -5.46
C ALA A 217 3.62 -8.84 -6.66
N GLY A 218 3.73 -10.16 -6.68
CA GLY A 218 3.29 -11.01 -7.79
C GLY A 218 4.26 -11.10 -8.97
N GLN A 219 5.41 -10.42 -8.96
CA GLN A 219 6.31 -10.35 -10.12
C GLN A 219 7.63 -11.12 -9.92
N LEU A 220 8.26 -11.46 -11.05
CA LEU A 220 9.58 -12.09 -11.09
C LEU A 220 10.70 -11.05 -10.94
N ALA A 221 11.82 -11.48 -10.37
CA ALA A 221 13.09 -10.76 -10.40
C ALA A 221 13.99 -11.36 -11.49
N TYR A 222 14.71 -10.51 -12.23
CA TYR A 222 15.47 -10.93 -13.41
C TYR A 222 16.98 -10.66 -13.27
N GLY A 223 17.79 -11.56 -13.83
CA GLY A 223 19.23 -11.39 -13.93
C GLY A 223 19.81 -12.12 -15.14
N ARG A 224 21.03 -11.73 -15.52
CA ARG A 224 21.77 -12.36 -16.62
C ARG A 224 22.60 -13.52 -16.07
N LYS A 225 22.65 -14.64 -16.81
CA LYS A 225 23.37 -15.85 -16.38
C LYS A 225 24.81 -15.53 -15.95
N GLY A 226 25.15 -15.84 -14.70
CA GLY A 226 26.48 -15.64 -14.12
C GLY A 226 26.92 -14.18 -13.94
N LYS A 227 26.00 -13.20 -14.06
CA LYS A 227 26.25 -11.79 -13.78
C LYS A 227 25.34 -11.32 -12.65
N PRO A 228 25.64 -10.20 -11.97
CA PRO A 228 24.70 -9.58 -11.03
C PRO A 228 23.32 -9.39 -11.67
N SER A 229 22.27 -9.45 -10.84
CA SER A 229 20.90 -9.16 -11.27
C SER A 229 20.75 -7.72 -11.75
N TYR A 230 19.68 -7.43 -12.50
CA TYR A 230 19.41 -6.06 -12.93
C TYR A 230 19.20 -5.12 -11.74
N PHE A 231 18.58 -5.61 -10.67
CA PHE A 231 18.41 -4.86 -9.44
C PHE A 231 19.76 -4.53 -8.79
N THR A 232 20.65 -5.51 -8.65
CA THR A 232 21.98 -5.29 -8.06
C THR A 232 22.82 -4.36 -8.93
N GLU A 233 22.79 -4.52 -10.25
CA GLU A 233 23.47 -3.58 -11.16
C GLU A 233 22.95 -2.15 -11.01
N ALA A 234 21.63 -1.97 -10.88
CA ALA A 234 21.01 -0.66 -10.66
C ALA A 234 21.41 -0.07 -9.31
N LEU A 235 21.36 -0.88 -8.25
CA LEU A 235 21.73 -0.50 -6.89
C LEU A 235 23.20 -0.04 -6.82
N LEU A 236 24.11 -0.82 -7.40
CA LEU A 236 25.54 -0.49 -7.42
C LEU A 236 25.85 0.74 -8.27
N ARG A 237 25.07 1.01 -9.33
CA ARG A 237 25.19 2.23 -10.13
C ARG A 237 24.71 3.46 -9.35
N ALA A 238 23.63 3.33 -8.60
CA ALA A 238 23.16 4.39 -7.71
C ALA A 238 24.22 4.71 -6.64
N GLY A 239 24.77 3.68 -5.98
CA GLY A 239 25.80 3.84 -4.95
C GLY A 239 27.19 4.28 -5.44
N ARG A 240 27.43 4.38 -6.76
CA ARG A 240 28.67 4.92 -7.34
C ARG A 240 28.56 6.38 -7.77
N ALA A 241 27.34 6.93 -7.85
CA ALA A 241 27.12 8.26 -8.38
C ALA A 241 27.52 9.40 -7.41
N ASP A 242 27.89 9.08 -6.16
CA ASP A 242 28.05 10.08 -5.11
C ASP A 242 29.49 10.58 -4.81
N LEU A 243 30.59 10.06 -5.38
CA LEU A 243 31.94 10.49 -4.92
C LEU A 243 33.05 10.60 -6.00
N VAL A 244 32.83 11.39 -7.07
CA VAL A 244 33.94 11.98 -7.87
C VAL A 244 33.71 13.49 -8.14
N GLY A 245 32.85 14.17 -7.36
CA GLY A 245 32.54 15.59 -7.63
C GLY A 245 32.16 16.47 -6.45
N ALA A 246 32.29 16.01 -5.21
CA ALA A 246 31.85 16.75 -4.03
C ALA A 246 33.02 17.16 -3.10
N GLY A 247 34.22 17.38 -3.65
CA GLY A 247 35.41 17.66 -2.83
C GLY A 247 36.47 18.49 -3.55
N ARG A 248 36.07 19.63 -4.13
CA ARG A 248 36.87 20.86 -4.43
C ARG A 248 36.13 21.66 -5.51
N CYS A 249 35.39 22.70 -5.11
CA CYS A 249 35.20 23.84 -6.01
C CYS A 249 36.57 24.52 -6.16
N PRO A 250 37.06 24.77 -7.38
CA PRO A 250 38.04 25.84 -7.58
C PRO A 250 37.36 27.18 -7.22
N PRO A 251 38.10 28.17 -6.70
CA PRO A 251 37.54 29.49 -6.44
C PRO A 251 36.93 30.08 -7.72
N GLU A 252 35.77 30.72 -7.58
CA GLU A 252 35.07 31.43 -8.65
C GLU A 252 36.01 32.40 -9.38
N GLY A 253 36.11 32.25 -10.72
CA GLY A 253 36.83 33.21 -11.57
C GLY A 253 37.65 32.63 -12.74
N ALA A 254 37.78 31.32 -12.90
CA ALA A 254 38.53 30.76 -14.04
C ALA A 254 37.65 30.61 -15.30
N PRO A 255 38.02 31.21 -16.45
CA PRO A 255 37.28 31.03 -17.69
C PRO A 255 37.37 29.59 -18.19
N ALA A 256 36.24 29.04 -18.63
CA ALA A 256 36.16 27.68 -19.18
C ALA A 256 36.98 27.55 -20.48
N PRO A 257 37.69 26.43 -20.71
CA PRO A 257 38.37 26.19 -21.98
C PRO A 257 37.36 25.93 -23.11
N PRO A 258 37.67 26.35 -24.35
CA PRO A 258 36.72 26.25 -25.45
C PRO A 258 36.44 24.80 -25.86
N ALA A 259 35.15 24.51 -26.10
CA ALA A 259 34.66 23.21 -26.53
C ALA A 259 35.31 22.75 -27.85
N ALA A 260 36.02 21.62 -27.81
CA ALA A 260 36.50 20.95 -28.99
C ALA A 260 35.31 20.45 -29.84
N ARG A 261 35.15 21.05 -31.02
CA ARG A 261 34.24 20.60 -32.09
C ARG A 261 34.51 19.13 -32.43
N ARG A 262 33.55 18.24 -32.19
CA ARG A 262 33.55 16.91 -32.83
C ARG A 262 32.80 16.99 -34.14
N GLY A 263 33.56 16.88 -35.22
CA GLY A 263 33.07 16.82 -36.59
C GLY A 263 32.22 15.57 -36.85
N ARG A 264 31.22 15.73 -37.72
CA ARG A 264 30.44 14.66 -38.34
C ARG A 264 31.38 13.82 -39.22
N ALA A 265 31.46 12.52 -38.98
CA ALA A 265 31.93 11.56 -39.97
C ALA A 265 30.72 10.82 -40.55
N ARG A 266 30.50 11.04 -41.85
CA ARG A 266 29.62 10.23 -42.71
C ARG A 266 30.29 8.88 -42.94
N ALA A 267 29.50 7.81 -43.00
CA ALA A 267 29.90 6.55 -43.61
C ALA A 267 28.87 6.21 -44.68
N ASP A 268 29.30 6.28 -45.94
CA ASP A 268 28.58 5.74 -47.10
C ASP A 268 28.67 4.20 -47.11
N PRO A 269 27.70 3.49 -47.72
CA PRO A 269 27.73 2.04 -47.90
C PRO A 269 28.37 1.65 -49.24
N ALA A 270 28.99 0.46 -49.28
CA ALA A 270 29.54 -0.16 -50.50
C ALA A 270 29.17 -1.68 -50.49
N PRO A 271 29.18 -2.39 -51.63
CA PRO A 271 28.00 -3.11 -52.10
C PRO A 271 28.15 -4.63 -52.30
N GLY A 272 27.00 -5.30 -52.44
CA GLY A 272 26.71 -6.23 -53.56
C GLY A 272 27.18 -7.69 -53.51
N ALA A 273 26.23 -8.62 -53.30
CA ALA A 273 26.00 -9.92 -54.00
C ALA A 273 25.08 -10.79 -53.11
N GLY A 274 24.02 -11.49 -53.52
CA GLY A 274 23.34 -11.70 -54.80
C GLY A 274 22.37 -12.89 -54.64
N LEU A 275 21.14 -12.70 -55.14
CA LEU A 275 20.17 -13.67 -55.68
C LEU A 275 19.40 -14.67 -54.76
N GLY A 276 18.07 -14.68 -54.96
CA GLY A 276 17.15 -15.74 -54.54
C GLY A 276 15.67 -15.32 -54.51
N HIS A 277 15.05 -15.22 -55.69
CA HIS A 277 13.64 -14.86 -55.95
C HIS A 277 12.59 -15.79 -55.31
N LEU A 278 11.40 -15.25 -55.00
CA LEU A 278 10.08 -15.64 -55.56
C LEU A 278 8.92 -14.85 -54.91
N GLU A 279 8.29 -13.95 -55.67
CA GLU A 279 6.89 -13.52 -55.48
C GLU A 279 5.96 -14.42 -56.32
N PRO A 280 4.64 -14.34 -56.09
CA PRO A 280 3.82 -13.86 -57.20
C PRO A 280 2.73 -12.84 -56.83
N ARG A 281 2.43 -11.99 -57.81
CA ARG A 281 1.37 -10.96 -57.87
C ARG A 281 0.06 -11.49 -58.49
N ALA A 282 -1.04 -10.90 -58.00
CA ALA A 282 -2.22 -10.35 -58.71
C ALA A 282 -3.24 -11.24 -59.46
N THR A 283 -4.54 -10.94 -59.24
CA THR A 283 -5.65 -10.57 -60.18
C THR A 283 -6.98 -10.60 -59.40
N SER A 284 -7.73 -9.51 -59.15
CA SER A 284 -8.71 -8.73 -59.95
C SER A 284 -9.96 -9.48 -60.50
N ALA A 285 -11.18 -9.04 -60.12
CA ALA A 285 -12.41 -8.80 -60.95
C ALA A 285 -13.70 -8.84 -60.07
N ALA A 286 -14.44 -7.73 -59.93
CA ALA A 286 -15.70 -7.35 -60.63
C ALA A 286 -16.99 -7.99 -60.03
N ALA A 287 -17.90 -7.28 -59.36
CA ALA A 287 -18.92 -6.29 -59.79
C ALA A 287 -20.31 -6.88 -60.14
N THR A 288 -21.37 -6.45 -59.41
CA THR A 288 -22.79 -6.20 -59.81
C THR A 288 -23.66 -6.14 -58.52
N ALA A 289 -24.20 -4.99 -58.08
CA ALA A 289 -25.38 -4.25 -58.56
C ALA A 289 -26.76 -4.87 -58.20
N GLY A 290 -27.52 -4.19 -57.31
CA GLY A 290 -28.97 -4.04 -57.50
C GLY A 290 -29.92 -4.28 -56.32
N ARG A 291 -30.62 -3.18 -55.95
CA ARG A 291 -32.04 -3.08 -55.52
C ARG A 291 -32.39 -3.10 -54.02
N ASP A 292 -32.55 -1.89 -53.51
CA ASP A 292 -33.65 -1.48 -52.60
C ASP A 292 -35.00 -1.59 -53.35
N PRO A 293 -36.12 -1.93 -52.68
CA PRO A 293 -37.05 -0.85 -52.30
C PRO A 293 -37.87 -1.09 -51.01
N ARG A 294 -38.14 0.03 -50.31
CA ARG A 294 -39.40 0.49 -49.64
C ARG A 294 -39.22 0.82 -48.15
N ARG A 295 -38.97 2.09 -47.79
CA ARG A 295 -39.95 3.17 -47.50
C ARG A 295 -41.02 2.80 -46.46
N CYS A 296 -40.88 3.37 -45.26
CA CYS A 296 -42.00 4.04 -44.59
C CYS A 296 -41.48 5.26 -43.81
N ILE A 297 -41.99 6.44 -44.22
CA ILE A 297 -41.73 7.76 -43.66
C ILE A 297 -42.89 8.06 -42.72
N VAL A 298 -42.63 8.54 -41.50
CA VAL A 298 -43.49 9.54 -40.85
C VAL A 298 -42.61 10.59 -40.17
N ARG A 299 -42.93 11.86 -40.46
CA ARG A 299 -42.22 13.08 -40.07
C ARG A 299 -42.50 13.50 -38.62
N SER A 300 -41.49 14.15 -38.05
CA SER A 300 -41.45 15.19 -37.01
C SER A 300 -42.76 15.74 -36.44
N ARG A 301 -42.80 15.93 -35.11
CA ARG A 301 -43.34 17.13 -34.44
C ARG A 301 -42.76 17.24 -33.02
N GLN A 302 -42.16 18.38 -32.70
CA GLN A 302 -42.06 18.85 -31.30
C GLN A 302 -43.47 19.10 -30.76
N PRO A 303 -43.66 18.95 -29.44
CA PRO A 303 -44.21 20.08 -28.70
C PRO A 303 -43.51 20.35 -27.37
N ASN A 304 -43.55 21.63 -26.98
CA ASN A 304 -43.22 22.13 -25.66
C ASN A 304 -44.21 21.66 -24.58
N SER A 305 -43.72 21.76 -23.34
CA SER A 305 -44.41 22.04 -22.07
C SER A 305 -45.19 20.93 -21.35
N THR A 306 -44.78 20.79 -20.07
CA THR A 306 -45.54 20.52 -18.83
C THR A 306 -46.25 19.18 -18.65
N GLY A 307 -45.84 18.45 -17.60
CA GLY A 307 -46.64 17.44 -16.93
C GLY A 307 -45.86 16.22 -16.46
N SER A 308 -45.54 16.17 -15.15
CA SER A 308 -45.45 14.90 -14.40
C SER A 308 -46.74 14.07 -14.63
N PRO A 309 -46.78 12.72 -14.54
CA PRO A 309 -46.61 12.07 -13.23
C PRO A 309 -46.17 10.58 -13.20
N LEU A 310 -46.01 10.09 -11.96
CA LEU A 310 -46.10 8.69 -11.46
C LEU A 310 -44.87 7.76 -11.54
N LEU A 311 -44.01 7.87 -10.50
CA LEU A 311 -43.26 6.74 -9.96
C LEU A 311 -44.17 5.93 -9.02
N HIS A 312 -44.21 4.61 -9.23
CA HIS A 312 -44.82 3.67 -8.29
C HIS A 312 -43.97 3.58 -7.00
N ARG A 313 -44.61 3.96 -5.89
CA ARG A 313 -44.13 3.81 -4.51
C ARG A 313 -44.24 2.34 -4.11
N TYR A 314 -43.17 1.77 -3.55
CA TYR A 314 -43.27 0.64 -2.63
C TYR A 314 -43.09 1.23 -1.23
N GLU A 315 -44.15 1.20 -0.44
CA GLU A 315 -44.12 1.47 1.00
C GLU A 315 -43.78 0.16 1.72
N SER A 316 -42.78 0.21 2.61
CA SER A 316 -42.66 -0.73 3.71
C SER A 316 -42.10 0.01 4.93
N ASP A 317 -43.04 0.40 5.78
CA ASP A 317 -42.97 0.69 7.22
C ASP A 317 -41.58 0.85 7.86
N ARG A 318 -41.28 2.11 8.21
CA ARG A 318 -40.42 2.47 9.34
C ARG A 318 -41.32 2.79 10.52
N GLU A 319 -41.11 2.13 11.66
CA GLU A 319 -41.24 2.81 12.96
C GLU A 319 -39.84 3.13 13.46
N ALA A 320 -39.53 4.42 13.46
CA ALA A 320 -38.44 5.03 14.21
C ALA A 320 -39.06 5.82 15.37
N PRO A 321 -38.32 6.09 16.46
CA PRO A 321 -38.52 7.31 17.20
C PRO A 321 -37.43 8.32 16.84
N ALA A 322 -37.87 9.43 16.23
CA ALA A 322 -37.18 10.72 16.24
C ALA A 322 -37.34 11.35 17.66
N GLN A 323 -36.47 12.21 18.19
CA GLN A 323 -36.09 13.58 17.79
C GLN A 323 -34.95 14.03 18.73
N ALA A 324 -33.88 14.69 18.27
CA ALA A 324 -33.75 16.13 17.97
C ALA A 324 -33.91 17.08 19.19
N ALA A 325 -32.74 17.49 19.71
CA ALA A 325 -32.28 18.87 19.94
C ALA A 325 -33.13 19.91 20.72
N LEU A 326 -32.52 20.42 21.81
CA LEU A 326 -32.22 21.84 22.14
C LEU A 326 -32.58 22.28 23.58
N GLY A 327 -31.58 22.88 24.25
CA GLY A 327 -31.73 24.19 24.88
C GLY A 327 -32.19 24.29 26.33
N THR A 328 -31.23 24.58 27.22
CA THR A 328 -31.28 25.58 28.31
C THR A 328 -32.37 25.51 29.42
N ALA A 329 -31.85 25.30 30.64
CA ALA A 329 -32.01 26.14 31.86
C ALA A 329 -33.29 26.06 32.74
N VAL A 330 -33.00 25.75 34.03
CA VAL A 330 -33.57 26.31 35.30
C VAL A 330 -34.78 25.62 35.96
N ALA A 331 -34.45 24.99 37.09
CA ALA A 331 -35.10 24.91 38.42
C ALA A 331 -36.46 24.23 38.65
N ALA A 332 -36.47 23.57 39.83
CA ALA A 332 -37.56 23.28 40.77
C ALA A 332 -38.30 21.92 40.70
N GLU A 333 -38.07 21.13 41.75
CA GLU A 333 -38.92 20.06 42.34
C GLU A 333 -40.36 20.54 42.70
N PRO A 334 -41.27 19.71 43.29
CA PRO A 334 -41.41 18.24 43.34
C PRO A 334 -42.87 17.76 43.07
N GLY A 335 -43.10 16.43 43.04
CA GLY A 335 -44.26 15.88 43.75
C GLY A 335 -45.16 14.85 43.06
N ARG A 336 -45.30 13.71 43.76
CA ARG A 336 -46.50 12.85 43.93
C ARG A 336 -47.01 12.02 42.72
N GLY A 337 -46.88 10.69 42.84
CA GLY A 337 -47.69 9.69 42.13
C GLY A 337 -49.13 9.61 42.68
N PRO A 338 -49.76 8.43 42.81
CA PRO A 338 -49.69 7.18 42.03
C PRO A 338 -51.13 6.71 41.64
N LEU A 339 -51.26 5.50 41.05
CA LEU A 339 -52.31 4.47 41.27
C LEU A 339 -52.45 3.61 39.99
N HIS A 340 -52.13 2.30 40.02
CA HIS A 340 -53.00 1.16 40.40
C HIS A 340 -54.12 0.90 39.37
N VAL A 341 -54.53 -0.31 38.97
CA VAL A 341 -54.38 -1.73 39.36
C VAL A 341 -55.27 -2.47 38.32
N ARG A 342 -55.00 -3.67 37.79
CA ARG A 342 -55.38 -5.00 38.33
C ARG A 342 -55.15 -6.06 37.24
N GLY A 343 -54.59 -7.22 37.62
CA GLY A 343 -54.59 -8.48 36.85
C GLY A 343 -56.00 -9.13 36.79
N PRO A 344 -56.16 -10.45 36.50
CA PRO A 344 -55.35 -11.60 36.96
C PRO A 344 -54.97 -12.60 35.82
N GLY A 345 -53.96 -13.48 35.94
CA GLY A 345 -53.90 -14.76 36.70
C GLY A 345 -54.30 -15.93 35.77
N ARG A 346 -53.54 -17.01 35.52
CA ARG A 346 -53.07 -18.15 36.36
C ARG A 346 -53.08 -19.37 35.40
N ARG A 347 -52.09 -20.26 35.25
CA ARG A 347 -51.71 -21.48 36.03
C ARG A 347 -50.83 -22.31 35.04
N ALA A 348 -49.62 -22.80 35.33
CA ALA A 348 -49.13 -23.78 36.33
C ALA A 348 -48.97 -25.21 35.78
N ARG A 349 -47.72 -25.75 35.81
CA ARG A 349 -47.26 -27.08 36.33
C ARG A 349 -45.84 -27.39 35.78
N ARG A 350 -44.78 -27.52 36.62
CA ARG A 350 -44.30 -28.67 37.47
C ARG A 350 -43.76 -29.83 36.62
N GLN A 351 -42.59 -30.46 36.82
CA GLN A 351 -41.79 -30.98 37.97
C GLN A 351 -40.38 -31.37 37.41
N GLY A 352 -39.27 -31.65 38.12
CA GLY A 352 -38.88 -31.85 39.54
C GLY A 352 -37.39 -32.31 39.57
N GLN A 353 -36.58 -31.85 40.55
CA GLN A 353 -35.90 -32.64 41.63
C GLN A 353 -34.69 -33.52 41.21
N ASP A 354 -33.58 -33.70 41.95
CA ASP A 354 -33.18 -33.34 43.33
C ASP A 354 -31.64 -33.57 43.57
N ARG A 355 -31.03 -32.73 44.43
CA ARG A 355 -30.04 -32.99 45.52
C ARG A 355 -28.61 -33.55 45.27
N ARG A 356 -27.58 -32.83 45.82
CA ARG A 356 -27.03 -32.99 47.21
C ARG A 356 -25.97 -31.92 47.58
N ARG A 357 -26.17 -31.29 48.76
CA ARG A 357 -25.28 -30.88 49.91
C ARG A 357 -23.87 -30.31 49.59
N SER A 358 -23.34 -29.24 50.21
CA SER A 358 -23.36 -28.79 51.63
C SER A 358 -22.67 -27.41 51.80
N HIS A 359 -23.16 -26.56 52.72
CA HIS A 359 -22.41 -25.46 53.39
C HIS A 359 -21.68 -26.02 54.64
N PRO A 360 -20.71 -25.34 55.32
CA PRO A 360 -20.55 -23.87 55.46
C PRO A 360 -19.10 -23.32 55.61
N ALA A 361 -18.93 -22.00 55.47
CA ALA A 361 -18.25 -21.10 56.43
C ALA A 361 -18.05 -19.71 55.79
N ALA A 362 -18.48 -18.67 56.50
CA ALA A 362 -18.32 -17.28 56.13
C ALA A 362 -16.84 -16.87 56.11
N LEU A 363 -16.38 -16.33 54.98
CA LEU A 363 -15.18 -15.50 54.89
C LEU A 363 -15.63 -14.03 54.99
N PRO A 364 -14.84 -13.15 55.64
CA PRO A 364 -15.26 -11.81 55.99
C PRO A 364 -15.53 -10.98 54.73
N GLU A 365 -16.52 -10.09 54.83
CA GLU A 365 -16.79 -9.04 53.85
C GLU A 365 -15.48 -8.32 53.51
N HIS A 366 -14.99 -8.56 52.29
CA HIS A 366 -14.05 -7.64 51.68
C HIS A 366 -14.81 -6.35 51.46
N THR A 367 -14.42 -5.33 52.22
CA THR A 367 -14.78 -3.95 51.99
C THR A 367 -14.47 -3.60 50.54
N ASP A 368 -15.54 -3.45 49.76
CA ASP A 368 -15.52 -2.93 48.40
C ASP A 368 -15.03 -1.47 48.47
N THR A 369 -13.73 -1.27 48.33
CA THR A 369 -13.14 0.06 48.10
C THR A 369 -13.29 0.34 46.62
N GLY A 370 -14.48 0.81 46.25
CA GLY A 370 -14.78 1.34 44.93
C GLY A 370 -13.94 2.59 44.64
N VAL A 371 -12.70 2.39 44.19
CA VAL A 371 -11.94 3.42 43.48
C VAL A 371 -12.23 3.21 42.00
N GLY A 372 -13.10 4.06 41.42
CA GLY A 372 -13.36 4.04 39.98
C GLY A 372 -12.06 4.15 39.19
N MET A 373 -11.96 3.42 38.07
CA MET A 373 -10.76 3.48 37.23
C MET A 373 -10.51 4.92 36.77
N PRO A 374 -9.27 5.44 36.88
CA PRO A 374 -8.97 6.80 36.43
C PRO A 374 -9.31 6.99 34.94
N GLN A 375 -10.09 8.02 34.63
CA GLN A 375 -10.42 8.39 33.25
C GLN A 375 -9.38 9.37 32.71
N VAL A 376 -8.81 9.06 31.54
CA VAL A 376 -7.74 9.83 30.89
C VAL A 376 -8.21 10.27 29.51
N THR A 377 -8.00 11.54 29.16
CA THR A 377 -8.28 12.04 27.81
C THR A 377 -7.05 11.85 26.92
N VAL A 378 -7.22 11.22 25.76
CA VAL A 378 -6.14 10.95 24.80
C VAL A 378 -6.48 11.55 23.43
N GLY A 379 -5.53 12.19 22.76
CA GLY A 379 -5.77 12.79 21.45
C GLY A 379 -4.50 13.08 20.66
N LEU A 380 -4.62 13.21 19.32
CA LEU A 380 -3.54 13.60 18.43
C LEU A 380 -3.66 15.09 18.08
N GLU A 381 -2.75 15.91 18.60
CA GLU A 381 -2.69 17.33 18.27
C GLU A 381 -2.07 17.49 16.89
N LYS A 382 -2.94 17.83 15.93
CA LYS A 382 -2.56 18.22 14.58
C LYS A 382 -3.58 19.23 14.09
N TRP A 383 -3.12 20.42 13.74
CA TRP A 383 -3.99 21.40 13.10
C TRP A 383 -4.38 20.88 11.71
N LEU A 384 -5.67 20.99 11.36
CA LEU A 384 -6.22 20.54 10.08
C LEU A 384 -7.13 21.62 9.50
N GLU A 385 -6.84 22.06 8.27
CA GLU A 385 -7.55 23.17 7.64
C GLU A 385 -9.01 22.82 7.36
N GLY A 386 -9.91 23.75 7.71
CA GLY A 386 -11.34 23.61 7.43
C GLY A 386 -11.98 22.42 8.16
N GLN A 387 -11.33 21.92 9.21
CA GLN A 387 -11.80 20.77 9.97
C GLN A 387 -13.11 21.09 10.68
N THR A 388 -14.19 20.42 10.27
CA THR A 388 -15.52 20.52 10.91
C THR A 388 -15.77 19.39 11.92
N THR A 389 -15.19 18.21 11.70
CA THR A 389 -15.23 17.06 12.63
C THR A 389 -13.85 16.42 12.78
N ARG A 390 -13.66 15.54 13.77
CA ARG A 390 -12.34 15.04 14.19
C ARG A 390 -11.98 13.71 13.52
N PRO A 391 -10.91 13.63 12.70
CA PRO A 391 -10.48 12.36 12.13
C PRO A 391 -10.17 11.33 13.21
N SER A 392 -10.52 10.10 12.94
CA SER A 392 -10.22 8.98 13.83
C SER A 392 -8.86 8.37 13.47
N ILE A 393 -7.95 8.32 14.44
CA ILE A 393 -6.60 7.77 14.30
C ILE A 393 -6.46 6.54 15.19
N LEU A 394 -5.98 5.45 14.61
CA LEU A 394 -5.75 4.21 15.34
C LEU A 394 -4.61 4.41 16.34
N THR A 395 -4.87 4.13 17.63
CA THR A 395 -3.90 4.31 18.71
C THR A 395 -3.81 3.08 19.58
N ARG A 396 -2.59 2.57 19.78
CA ARG A 396 -2.29 1.49 20.72
C ARG A 396 -1.80 2.07 22.04
N ILE A 397 -2.21 1.42 23.13
CA ILE A 397 -1.84 1.79 24.50
C ILE A 397 -1.17 0.58 25.12
N HIS A 398 0.13 0.69 25.34
CA HIS A 398 0.97 -0.34 25.91
C HIS A 398 1.19 -0.04 27.40
N PRO A 399 0.74 -0.91 28.32
CA PRO A 399 1.17 -0.82 29.71
C PRO A 399 2.68 -1.06 29.81
N LEU A 400 3.42 -0.13 30.41
CA LEU A 400 4.86 -0.24 30.63
C LEU A 400 5.17 -0.83 32.01
N ASP A 401 4.47 -0.36 33.05
CA ASP A 401 4.67 -0.77 34.44
C ASP A 401 3.31 -0.88 35.15
N LEU A 402 2.65 -2.05 35.08
CA LEU A 402 1.42 -2.33 35.86
C LEU A 402 1.80 -3.05 37.17
N PRO A 403 1.28 -2.63 38.34
CA PRO A 403 1.42 -3.41 39.58
C PRO A 403 0.84 -4.83 39.43
N ASP A 404 1.50 -5.82 40.02
CA ASP A 404 1.27 -7.26 39.80
C ASP A 404 -0.21 -7.72 39.86
N LYS A 405 -0.52 -8.71 38.97
CA LYS A 405 -1.77 -9.48 38.79
C LYS A 405 -2.80 -9.01 37.74
N GLN A 406 -2.44 -8.20 36.75
CA GLN A 406 -3.27 -8.07 35.53
C GLN A 406 -2.46 -8.37 34.26
N PRO A 407 -2.98 -9.19 33.32
CA PRO A 407 -2.30 -9.41 32.05
C PRO A 407 -2.19 -8.08 31.29
N ALA A 408 -0.95 -7.63 31.10
CA ALA A 408 -0.52 -6.46 30.34
C ALA A 408 -0.82 -6.65 28.84
N ARG A 409 -2.10 -6.64 28.46
CA ARG A 409 -2.48 -6.66 27.04
C ARG A 409 -2.57 -5.24 26.53
N PRO A 410 -1.86 -4.91 25.43
CA PRO A 410 -2.02 -3.63 24.76
C PRO A 410 -3.48 -3.40 24.42
N ARG A 411 -4.00 -2.22 24.77
CA ARG A 411 -5.33 -1.78 24.35
C ARG A 411 -5.20 -1.03 23.03
N THR A 412 -6.28 -0.96 22.27
CA THR A 412 -6.30 -0.18 21.04
C THR A 412 -7.63 0.54 20.95
N MET A 413 -7.59 1.77 20.47
CA MET A 413 -8.75 2.61 20.32
C MET A 413 -8.57 3.55 19.13
N MET A 414 -9.67 4.18 18.72
CA MET A 414 -9.62 5.33 17.83
C MET A 414 -9.57 6.60 18.69
N ILE A 415 -8.54 7.43 18.49
CA ILE A 415 -8.47 8.76 19.08
C ILE A 415 -8.80 9.81 18.03
N SER A 416 -9.23 10.97 18.46
CA SER A 416 -9.44 12.11 17.58
C SER A 416 -8.11 12.79 17.20
N ALA A 417 -7.97 13.22 15.95
CA ALA A 417 -6.99 14.20 15.52
C ALA A 417 -7.63 15.59 15.39
N GLY A 418 -6.89 16.66 15.69
CA GLY A 418 -7.37 18.03 15.54
C GLY A 418 -6.90 18.96 16.63
N HIS A 419 -7.52 20.14 16.70
CA HIS A 419 -7.35 21.06 17.82
C HIS A 419 -8.15 20.59 19.05
N ASN A 420 -7.51 20.59 20.22
CA ASN A 420 -8.04 20.04 21.49
C ASN A 420 -8.61 18.61 21.35
N PRO A 421 -7.80 17.67 20.84
CA PRO A 421 -8.24 16.31 20.57
C PRO A 421 -8.44 15.56 21.89
N GLY A 422 -9.49 14.76 21.99
CA GLY A 422 -9.73 14.04 23.24
C GLY A 422 -10.82 12.98 23.13
N VAL A 423 -10.42 11.74 23.36
CA VAL A 423 -11.30 10.61 23.65
C VAL A 423 -10.96 10.13 25.06
N SER A 424 -11.99 9.97 25.90
CA SER A 424 -11.81 9.48 27.26
C SER A 424 -11.64 7.96 27.27
N VAL A 425 -10.64 7.48 28.00
CA VAL A 425 -10.40 6.05 28.26
C VAL A 425 -10.18 5.81 29.74
N ASP A 426 -10.75 4.72 30.25
CA ASP A 426 -10.50 4.25 31.61
C ASP A 426 -9.25 3.37 31.63
N LEU A 427 -8.19 3.83 32.31
CA LEU A 427 -6.92 3.14 32.44
C LEU A 427 -6.57 2.94 33.93
N PRO A 428 -6.14 1.74 34.35
CA PRO A 428 -5.57 1.55 35.68
C PRO A 428 -4.42 2.52 35.97
N VAL A 429 -4.20 2.84 37.24
CA VAL A 429 -2.99 3.56 37.68
C VAL A 429 -1.76 2.80 37.22
N GLY A 430 -0.82 3.49 36.58
CA GLY A 430 0.35 2.86 35.97
C GLY A 430 0.97 3.72 34.88
N ARG A 431 2.09 3.27 34.32
CA ARG A 431 2.78 3.96 33.22
C ARG A 431 2.42 3.30 31.89
N TYR A 432 2.18 4.12 30.86
CA TYR A 432 1.76 3.65 29.55
C TYR A 432 2.50 4.38 28.42
N LEU A 433 2.74 3.66 27.32
CA LEU A 433 3.13 4.19 26.02
C LEU A 433 1.91 4.22 25.09
N PHE A 434 1.68 5.36 24.47
CA PHE A 434 0.63 5.59 23.48
C PHE A 434 1.29 5.70 22.11
N GLU A 435 0.80 4.95 21.13
CA GLU A 435 1.29 4.95 19.75
C GLU A 435 0.13 5.17 18.78
N ALA A 436 0.06 6.34 18.15
CA ALA A 436 -0.89 6.66 17.10
C ALA A 436 -0.29 6.38 15.73
N TYR A 437 -0.95 5.53 14.95
CA TYR A 437 -0.56 5.13 13.60
C TYR A 437 -1.28 6.04 12.60
N LEU A 438 -0.57 7.03 12.07
CA LEU A 438 -1.14 8.01 11.16
C LEU A 438 -1.29 7.42 9.75
N PRO A 439 -2.24 7.94 8.96
CA PRO A 439 -2.41 7.49 7.58
C PRO A 439 -1.21 7.73 6.67
N SER A 440 -0.40 8.75 6.96
CA SER A 440 0.89 9.00 6.30
C SER A 440 1.92 7.87 6.49
N GLY A 441 1.69 6.95 7.43
CA GLY A 441 2.66 5.96 7.90
C GLY A 441 3.56 6.47 9.02
N GLU A 442 3.40 7.71 9.44
CA GLU A 442 4.03 8.24 10.67
C GLU A 442 3.46 7.53 11.90
N ILE A 443 4.31 7.28 12.90
CA ILE A 443 3.88 6.79 14.21
C ILE A 443 4.18 7.90 15.22
N ALA A 444 3.13 8.53 15.73
CA ALA A 444 3.24 9.50 16.82
C ALA A 444 3.20 8.77 18.16
N THR A 445 4.13 9.07 19.06
CA THR A 445 4.26 8.36 20.33
C THR A 445 4.27 9.31 21.52
N GLU A 446 3.63 8.95 22.62
CA GLU A 446 3.67 9.71 23.88
C GLU A 446 3.70 8.75 25.08
N THR A 447 4.42 9.07 26.15
CA THR A 447 4.44 8.26 27.38
C THR A 447 3.81 9.03 28.53
N ALA A 448 2.83 8.43 29.21
CA ALA A 448 2.17 9.07 30.35
C ALA A 448 2.07 8.14 31.56
N THR A 449 2.09 8.75 32.75
CA THR A 449 1.83 8.08 34.02
C THR A 449 0.45 8.44 34.51
N ILE A 450 -0.41 7.44 34.66
CA ILE A 450 -1.80 7.59 35.11
C ILE A 450 -1.81 7.43 36.63
N ILE A 451 -2.37 8.41 37.33
CA ILE A 451 -2.43 8.47 38.80
C ILE A 451 -3.86 8.76 39.25
N ALA A 452 -4.26 8.21 40.40
CA ALA A 452 -5.61 8.43 40.93
C ALA A 452 -5.85 9.93 41.21
N GLY A 453 -6.93 10.48 40.65
CA GLY A 453 -7.40 11.84 40.94
C GLY A 453 -6.68 13.00 40.24
N ALA A 454 -5.66 12.75 39.41
CA ALA A 454 -4.88 13.82 38.76
C ALA A 454 -4.39 13.46 37.35
N ASN A 455 -5.30 12.96 36.51
CA ASN A 455 -4.97 12.59 35.13
C ASN A 455 -4.81 13.82 34.23
N LYS A 456 -3.62 14.02 33.69
CA LYS A 456 -3.40 15.01 32.62
C LYS A 456 -3.84 14.42 31.26
N PRO A 457 -4.31 15.25 30.32
CA PRO A 457 -4.53 14.81 28.95
C PRO A 457 -3.23 14.28 28.33
N VAL A 458 -3.31 13.15 27.65
CA VAL A 458 -2.22 12.58 26.87
C VAL A 458 -2.37 13.08 25.44
N VAL A 459 -1.43 13.93 25.02
CA VAL A 459 -1.48 14.60 23.73
C VAL A 459 -0.33 14.11 22.87
N LEU A 460 -0.64 13.29 21.86
CA LEU A 460 0.31 12.86 20.85
C LEU A 460 0.51 13.99 19.84
N ARG A 461 1.73 14.13 19.29
CA ARG A 461 2.04 15.14 18.28
C ARG A 461 2.56 14.47 17.02
N ALA A 462 2.03 14.89 15.88
CA ALA A 462 2.51 14.49 14.57
C ALA A 462 3.32 15.61 13.92
N THR A 463 4.03 15.27 12.84
CA THR A 463 4.88 16.20 12.11
C THR A 463 4.07 17.40 11.61
N ASP A 464 4.58 18.61 11.87
CA ASP A 464 3.95 19.85 11.43
C ASP A 464 3.94 19.99 9.91
N SER A 465 2.90 20.64 9.38
CA SER A 465 2.86 21.02 7.96
C SER A 465 3.49 22.39 7.77
N PRO A 466 4.26 22.63 6.69
CA PRO A 466 4.84 23.95 6.39
C PRO A 466 3.77 25.04 6.20
N HIS A 467 2.59 24.62 5.75
CA HIS A 467 1.42 25.47 5.63
C HIS A 467 0.19 24.80 6.23
N GLU A 468 -0.72 25.65 6.70
CA GLU A 468 -2.07 25.27 7.09
C GLU A 468 -2.76 24.46 5.97
N TRP A 469 -2.83 24.99 4.75
CA TRP A 469 -3.47 24.33 3.61
C TRP A 469 -2.81 23.01 3.15
N LEU A 470 -1.66 22.61 3.72
CA LEU A 470 -1.01 21.31 3.49
C LEU A 470 -1.24 20.30 4.65
N SER A 471 -1.93 20.70 5.71
CA SER A 471 -2.13 19.91 6.92
C SER A 471 -2.71 18.51 6.69
N TRP A 472 -3.74 18.41 5.85
CA TRP A 472 -4.39 17.15 5.48
C TRP A 472 -3.47 16.24 4.65
N GLN A 473 -2.68 16.81 3.75
CA GLN A 473 -1.72 16.07 2.95
C GLN A 473 -0.61 15.46 3.82
N HIS A 474 -0.14 16.19 4.84
CA HIS A 474 0.82 15.70 5.83
C HIS A 474 0.24 14.63 6.76
N LEU A 475 -1.08 14.66 7.04
CA LEU A 475 -1.75 13.59 7.79
C LEU A 475 -1.93 12.33 6.93
N ALA A 476 -2.31 12.50 5.66
CA ALA A 476 -2.78 11.43 4.79
C ALA A 476 -1.69 10.75 3.95
N THR A 477 -0.59 11.44 3.69
CA THR A 477 0.47 10.98 2.79
C THR A 477 1.85 11.24 3.37
N GLN A 478 2.86 10.56 2.84
CA GLN A 478 4.27 10.92 3.06
C GLN A 478 4.59 12.22 2.31
N ALA A 479 4.00 13.33 2.76
CA ALA A 479 4.26 14.64 2.20
C ALA A 479 5.73 15.02 2.41
N PRO A 480 6.32 15.85 1.52
CA PRO A 480 7.71 16.24 1.63
C PRO A 480 7.94 17.12 2.88
N ALA A 481 8.42 16.52 3.96
CA ALA A 481 9.02 17.25 5.07
C ALA A 481 10.43 17.70 4.67
N ARG A 482 10.54 18.78 3.89
CA ARG A 482 11.83 19.33 3.46
C ARG A 482 12.01 20.81 3.82
N PRO A 483 13.24 21.24 4.10
CA PRO A 483 13.55 22.66 4.24
C PRO A 483 13.33 23.40 2.90
N PRO A 484 12.90 24.67 2.93
CA PRO A 484 12.63 25.46 1.73
C PRO A 484 13.90 25.67 0.89
N ALA A 485 13.75 25.67 -0.44
CA ALA A 485 14.85 25.98 -1.37
C ALA A 485 15.32 27.45 -1.21
N PRO A 486 16.58 27.77 -1.61
CA PRO A 486 17.06 29.15 -1.68
C PRO A 486 16.14 30.03 -2.55
N THR A 487 15.99 31.30 -2.14
CA THR A 487 14.97 32.28 -2.57
C THR A 487 14.92 32.65 -4.05
N ASP A 488 15.78 32.11 -4.90
CA ASP A 488 15.98 32.59 -6.28
C ASP A 488 15.17 31.83 -7.34
N MET A 489 14.40 30.80 -6.95
CA MET A 489 13.48 30.08 -7.85
C MET A 489 12.02 30.39 -7.51
N VAL A 490 11.36 31.19 -8.34
CA VAL A 490 9.90 31.29 -8.36
C VAL A 490 9.36 30.12 -9.20
N ALA A 491 8.97 29.01 -8.57
CA ALA A 491 8.23 27.97 -9.28
C ALA A 491 6.84 28.52 -9.67
N GLN A 492 6.49 28.47 -10.95
CA GLN A 492 5.15 28.78 -11.41
C GLN A 492 4.16 27.68 -10.99
N PRO A 493 2.86 28.00 -10.79
CA PRO A 493 1.86 26.98 -10.51
C PRO A 493 1.90 25.90 -11.59
N VAL A 494 1.95 24.63 -11.19
CA VAL A 494 1.96 23.54 -12.17
C VAL A 494 0.53 23.24 -12.58
N PRO A 495 0.15 23.46 -13.86
CA PRO A 495 -1.23 23.36 -14.28
C PRO A 495 -1.77 21.93 -14.18
N LEU A 496 -2.96 21.80 -13.62
CA LEU A 496 -3.74 20.57 -13.56
C LEU A 496 -5.07 20.79 -14.27
N ASP A 497 -5.26 20.13 -15.41
CA ASP A 497 -6.54 20.15 -16.12
C ASP A 497 -7.50 19.15 -15.46
N VAL A 498 -8.68 19.61 -15.05
CA VAL A 498 -9.76 18.68 -14.70
C VAL A 498 -10.43 18.23 -16.00
N VAL A 499 -10.45 16.92 -16.24
CA VAL A 499 -11.01 16.34 -17.45
C VAL A 499 -11.96 15.20 -17.11
N THR A 500 -12.91 14.94 -18.00
CA THR A 500 -13.64 13.68 -18.05
C THR A 500 -13.23 12.90 -19.31
N GLY A 501 -13.36 11.58 -19.26
CA GLY A 501 -12.98 10.70 -20.37
C GLY A 501 -13.78 10.96 -21.65
N ALA A 502 -13.25 10.48 -22.78
CA ALA A 502 -14.05 10.27 -23.99
C ALA A 502 -15.21 9.29 -23.69
N GLU A 503 -16.36 9.48 -24.34
CA GLU A 503 -17.48 8.52 -24.29
C GLU A 503 -17.01 7.06 -24.55
N PRO A 504 -17.78 6.05 -24.08
CA PRO A 504 -17.81 5.48 -22.73
C PRO A 504 -16.45 4.96 -22.21
N PRO A 505 -16.30 4.71 -20.88
CA PRO A 505 -15.05 4.31 -20.21
C PRO A 505 -14.26 3.17 -20.87
N ALA A 506 -14.92 2.27 -21.60
CA ALA A 506 -14.31 1.13 -22.30
C ALA A 506 -13.31 1.53 -23.40
N ALA A 507 -13.39 2.75 -23.94
CA ALA A 507 -12.42 3.25 -24.91
C ALA A 507 -11.06 3.62 -24.26
N LEU A 508 -11.08 4.05 -22.98
CA LEU A 508 -9.90 4.51 -22.27
C LEU A 508 -8.85 3.39 -22.07
N PRO A 509 -9.20 2.17 -21.63
CA PRO A 509 -8.26 1.06 -21.54
C PRO A 509 -7.53 0.79 -22.86
N LYS A 510 -8.27 0.71 -23.97
CA LYS A 510 -7.69 0.48 -25.31
C LYS A 510 -6.73 1.60 -25.69
N ALA A 511 -7.11 2.84 -25.43
CA ALA A 511 -6.29 4.00 -25.71
C ALA A 511 -5.01 4.02 -24.85
N LEU A 512 -5.11 3.68 -23.57
CA LEU A 512 -3.96 3.54 -22.66
C LEU A 512 -3.03 2.41 -23.08
N VAL A 513 -3.55 1.26 -23.52
CA VAL A 513 -2.74 0.20 -24.12
C VAL A 513 -1.97 0.71 -25.34
N GLY A 514 -2.61 1.52 -26.19
CA GLY A 514 -1.93 2.21 -27.29
C GLY A 514 -0.78 3.11 -26.81
N VAL A 515 -1.02 3.92 -25.77
CA VAL A 515 0.01 4.79 -25.17
C VAL A 515 1.18 3.99 -24.64
N TRP A 516 0.93 2.89 -23.92
CA TRP A 516 1.99 2.02 -23.41
C TRP A 516 2.77 1.28 -24.51
N LYS A 517 2.16 1.09 -25.69
CA LYS A 517 2.80 0.57 -26.90
C LYS A 517 3.51 1.66 -27.73
N GLY A 518 3.61 2.89 -27.21
CA GLY A 518 4.39 3.98 -27.80
C GLY A 518 3.56 5.05 -28.53
N ALA A 519 2.22 4.99 -28.48
CA ALA A 519 1.40 6.09 -28.99
C ALA A 519 1.56 7.34 -28.11
N SER A 520 1.47 8.52 -28.72
CA SER A 520 1.51 9.78 -27.97
C SER A 520 0.32 9.88 -27.01
N PRO A 521 0.53 10.25 -25.73
CA PRO A 521 -0.55 10.54 -24.78
C PRO A 521 -1.55 11.59 -25.26
N GLU A 522 -1.14 12.47 -26.18
CA GLU A 522 -2.00 13.51 -26.78
C GLU A 522 -3.15 12.93 -27.62
N LYS A 523 -3.06 11.66 -28.02
CA LYS A 523 -4.14 10.94 -28.72
C LYS A 523 -5.30 10.53 -27.80
N LEU A 524 -5.13 10.65 -26.48
CA LEU A 524 -6.22 10.44 -25.54
C LEU A 524 -7.20 11.61 -25.67
N LEU A 525 -8.43 11.29 -26.09
CA LEU A 525 -9.51 12.26 -26.16
C LEU A 525 -10.02 12.52 -24.74
N TRP A 526 -9.87 13.76 -24.30
CA TRP A 526 -10.29 14.24 -22.99
C TRP A 526 -11.22 15.42 -23.18
N THR A 527 -12.33 15.43 -22.46
CA THR A 527 -13.24 16.58 -22.42
C THR A 527 -12.86 17.43 -21.21
N PRO A 528 -12.32 18.66 -21.41
CA PRO A 528 -11.99 19.53 -20.30
C PRO A 528 -13.24 20.00 -19.57
N LEU A 529 -13.13 20.13 -18.24
CA LEU A 529 -14.19 20.64 -17.38
C LEU A 529 -13.71 21.93 -16.72
N ASN A 530 -14.59 22.93 -16.67
CA ASN A 530 -14.31 24.17 -15.95
C ASN A 530 -14.63 23.97 -14.46
N VAL A 531 -13.61 23.62 -13.68
CA VAL A 531 -13.71 23.44 -12.23
C VAL A 531 -12.77 24.45 -11.56
N PRO A 532 -13.27 25.26 -10.60
CA PRO A 532 -12.42 26.21 -9.90
C PRO A 532 -11.32 25.47 -9.13
N ALA A 533 -10.11 26.04 -9.07
CA ALA A 533 -8.97 25.42 -8.41
C ALA A 533 -9.17 25.25 -6.89
N ARG A 534 -10.03 26.10 -6.29
CA ARG A 534 -10.49 25.97 -4.91
C ARG A 534 -11.86 26.66 -4.70
N PRO A 535 -12.59 26.39 -3.61
CA PRO A 535 -13.86 27.06 -3.35
C PRO A 535 -13.70 28.59 -3.42
N GLY A 536 -14.49 29.22 -4.30
CA GLY A 536 -14.47 30.68 -4.48
C GLY A 536 -13.25 31.25 -5.22
N SER A 537 -12.32 30.44 -5.76
CA SER A 537 -11.15 30.96 -6.49
C SER A 537 -10.74 30.08 -7.67
N ALA A 538 -10.46 30.72 -8.81
CA ALA A 538 -9.90 30.07 -9.99
C ALA A 538 -8.40 29.76 -9.85
N GLN A 539 -7.72 30.30 -8.83
CA GLN A 539 -6.28 30.16 -8.63
C GLN A 539 -5.97 29.12 -7.55
N PRO A 540 -5.02 28.19 -7.78
CA PRO A 540 -4.59 27.22 -6.78
C PRO A 540 -3.74 27.88 -5.69
N MET A 541 -3.48 27.14 -4.62
CA MET A 541 -2.51 27.54 -3.60
C MET A 541 -1.11 27.11 -4.01
N VAL A 542 -0.11 27.98 -3.84
CA VAL A 542 1.25 27.74 -4.33
C VAL A 542 2.27 28.15 -3.28
N ASP A 543 3.25 27.28 -3.04
CA ASP A 543 4.51 27.64 -2.41
C ASP A 543 5.65 27.43 -3.40
N GLY A 544 6.22 28.53 -3.89
CA GLY A 544 7.35 28.51 -4.82
C GLY A 544 8.65 27.95 -4.22
N ARG A 545 8.90 28.16 -2.92
CA ARG A 545 10.09 27.66 -2.22
C ARG A 545 10.06 26.16 -2.02
N LEU A 546 8.85 25.62 -1.87
CA LEU A 546 8.62 24.18 -1.82
C LEU A 546 8.34 23.59 -3.21
N SER A 547 8.14 24.39 -4.25
CA SER A 547 7.69 23.91 -5.58
C SER A 547 6.41 23.06 -5.49
N VAL A 548 5.47 23.48 -4.65
CA VAL A 548 4.22 22.78 -4.38
C VAL A 548 3.04 23.61 -4.87
N THR A 549 2.11 22.98 -5.58
CA THR A 549 0.81 23.53 -5.97
C THR A 549 -0.30 22.66 -5.40
N SER A 550 -1.30 23.24 -4.73
CA SER A 550 -2.48 22.54 -4.18
C SER A 550 -3.76 23.02 -4.84
N TYR A 551 -4.57 22.05 -5.25
CA TYR A 551 -5.93 22.20 -5.76
C TYR A 551 -6.90 21.59 -4.75
N LEU A 552 -8.00 22.28 -4.44
CA LEU A 552 -8.99 21.83 -3.46
C LEU A 552 -10.37 21.79 -4.10
N PHE A 553 -10.87 20.61 -4.45
CA PHE A 553 -12.14 20.47 -5.12
C PHE A 553 -13.27 20.17 -4.12
N GLU A 554 -14.29 21.03 -4.13
CA GLU A 554 -15.55 20.85 -3.38
C GLU A 554 -16.71 20.66 -4.37
N GLN A 555 -16.95 21.68 -5.19
CA GLN A 555 -18.02 21.71 -6.19
C GLN A 555 -17.47 21.57 -7.61
N GLY A 556 -18.29 21.02 -8.49
CA GLY A 556 -17.99 20.82 -9.90
C GLY A 556 -19.17 20.16 -10.60
N PRO A 557 -19.08 19.91 -11.91
CA PRO A 557 -20.10 19.18 -12.66
C PRO A 557 -20.02 17.67 -12.36
N TRP A 558 -19.84 17.33 -11.08
CA TRP A 558 -19.78 15.98 -10.56
C TRP A 558 -21.17 15.39 -10.58
N HIS A 559 -21.31 14.23 -11.20
CA HIS A 559 -22.52 13.42 -11.12
C HIS A 559 -22.14 12.03 -10.65
N ASP A 560 -23.07 11.36 -9.97
CA ASP A 560 -22.89 9.96 -9.60
C ASP A 560 -22.64 9.14 -10.86
N GLY A 561 -21.63 8.26 -10.82
CA GLY A 561 -21.16 7.51 -11.98
C GLY A 561 -20.23 8.24 -12.95
N GLY A 562 -19.93 9.52 -12.71
CA GLY A 562 -18.96 10.27 -13.49
C GLY A 562 -17.52 9.79 -13.29
N ARG A 563 -16.68 10.02 -14.31
CA ARG A 563 -15.26 9.62 -14.32
C ARG A 563 -14.38 10.83 -14.58
N TYR A 564 -13.77 11.33 -13.51
CA TYR A 564 -13.02 12.56 -13.52
C TYR A 564 -11.54 12.30 -13.25
N TYR A 565 -10.69 13.09 -13.90
CA TYR A 565 -9.26 12.95 -13.80
C TYR A 565 -8.59 14.32 -13.70
N GLY A 566 -7.56 14.40 -12.86
CA GLY A 566 -6.60 15.50 -12.89
C GLY A 566 -5.49 15.14 -13.88
N LEU A 567 -5.45 15.82 -15.02
CA LEU A 567 -4.49 15.60 -16.07
C LEU A 567 -3.41 16.68 -16.05
N MET A 568 -2.17 16.27 -15.78
CA MET A 568 -1.01 17.12 -15.92
C MET A 568 -0.35 16.84 -17.27
N ARG A 569 -0.70 17.63 -18.28
CA ARG A 569 -0.23 17.46 -19.67
C ARG A 569 1.25 17.79 -19.83
N GLN A 570 1.71 18.84 -19.16
CA GLN A 570 3.07 19.35 -19.27
C GLN A 570 3.74 19.24 -17.90
N ALA A 571 4.31 18.07 -17.61
CA ALA A 571 5.17 17.90 -16.43
C ALA A 571 6.46 18.73 -16.63
N PRO A 572 6.89 19.56 -15.67
CA PRO A 572 8.16 20.28 -15.72
C PRO A 572 9.36 19.40 -16.12
N ALA A 573 9.34 18.12 -15.70
CA ALA A 573 10.10 17.07 -16.34
C ALA A 573 9.37 15.72 -16.24
N GLY A 574 9.55 14.84 -17.25
CA GLY A 574 8.97 13.50 -17.27
C GLY A 574 7.77 13.34 -18.21
N SER A 575 7.06 12.21 -18.06
CA SER A 575 5.85 11.90 -18.83
C SER A 575 4.63 12.59 -18.18
N PRO A 576 3.57 12.90 -18.94
CA PRO A 576 2.30 13.37 -18.39
C PRO A 576 1.77 12.43 -17.28
N LEU A 577 1.07 13.00 -16.29
CA LEU A 577 0.46 12.25 -15.19
C LEU A 577 -1.07 12.39 -15.23
N LEU A 578 -1.76 11.31 -14.87
CA LEU A 578 -3.21 11.24 -14.76
C LEU A 578 -3.58 10.79 -13.35
N ALA A 579 -4.19 11.65 -12.56
CA ALA A 579 -4.74 11.32 -11.25
C ALA A 579 -6.23 10.99 -11.37
N VAL A 580 -6.68 9.85 -10.85
CA VAL A 580 -8.10 9.52 -10.77
C VAL A 580 -8.71 10.32 -9.62
N LEU A 581 -9.70 11.18 -9.91
CA LEU A 581 -10.33 12.02 -8.89
C LEU A 581 -11.52 11.28 -8.27
N PRO A 582 -11.54 11.06 -6.95
CA PRO A 582 -12.66 10.42 -6.26
C PRO A 582 -13.82 11.41 -6.07
N SER A 583 -14.45 11.82 -7.16
CA SER A 583 -15.54 12.82 -7.16
C SER A 583 -16.78 12.31 -7.90
N PRO A 584 -18.01 12.61 -7.42
CA PRO A 584 -18.30 13.27 -6.14
C PRO A 584 -17.93 12.39 -4.94
N TRP A 585 -17.43 13.00 -3.87
CA TRP A 585 -17.25 12.32 -2.58
C TRP A 585 -18.30 12.80 -1.60
N ARG A 586 -19.01 11.89 -0.94
CA ARG A 586 -19.88 12.20 0.21
C ARG A 586 -19.18 11.75 1.49
N GLN A 587 -19.13 12.58 2.51
CA GLN A 587 -18.46 12.19 3.75
C GLN A 587 -19.11 10.92 4.32
N ALA A 588 -18.26 10.01 4.80
CA ALA A 588 -18.70 8.72 5.35
C ALA A 588 -19.54 8.85 6.64
N ASP A 589 -19.48 10.00 7.31
CA ASP A 589 -20.37 10.35 8.42
C ASP A 589 -21.71 10.98 7.96
N LEU A 590 -21.93 11.04 6.65
CA LEU A 590 -23.13 11.59 5.99
C LEU A 590 -23.37 13.09 6.27
N THR A 591 -22.36 13.82 6.72
CA THR A 591 -22.51 15.25 7.06
C THR A 591 -22.51 16.19 5.86
N GLY A 592 -22.13 15.72 4.67
CA GLY A 592 -22.19 16.51 3.44
C GLY A 592 -21.22 16.06 2.34
N PRO A 593 -20.96 16.92 1.34
CA PRO A 593 -19.91 16.68 0.36
C PRO A 593 -18.53 16.73 1.01
N GLY A 594 -17.64 15.82 0.61
CA GLY A 594 -16.24 15.83 1.03
C GLY A 594 -15.37 16.66 0.09
N LEU A 595 -14.28 17.19 0.63
CA LEU A 595 -13.26 17.91 -0.13
C LEU A 595 -12.20 16.95 -0.68
N VAL A 596 -11.80 17.15 -1.92
CA VAL A 596 -10.71 16.41 -2.58
C VAL A 596 -9.53 17.34 -2.78
N ASP A 597 -8.43 17.06 -2.10
CA ASP A 597 -7.17 17.79 -2.16
C ASP A 597 -6.22 17.11 -3.15
N VAL A 598 -5.74 17.84 -4.15
CA VAL A 598 -4.77 17.36 -5.13
C VAL A 598 -3.53 18.24 -5.05
N VAL A 599 -2.44 17.66 -4.54
CA VAL A 599 -1.14 18.32 -4.47
C VAL A 599 -0.23 17.85 -5.59
N VAL A 600 0.37 18.82 -6.27
CA VAL A 600 1.45 18.63 -7.23
C VAL A 600 2.74 19.11 -6.59
N ASP A 601 3.65 18.18 -6.27
CA ASP A 601 5.02 18.47 -5.86
C ASP A 601 5.92 18.35 -7.09
N ALA A 602 6.44 19.47 -7.59
CA ALA A 602 7.20 19.56 -8.83
C ALA A 602 8.68 19.88 -8.61
N HIS A 603 9.23 19.49 -7.47
CA HIS A 603 10.62 19.77 -7.16
C HIS A 603 11.59 19.04 -8.09
N GLU A 604 12.36 19.83 -8.83
CA GLU A 604 13.44 19.37 -9.69
C GLU A 604 14.58 18.76 -8.85
N THR A 605 14.70 17.43 -8.80
CA THR A 605 15.98 16.82 -8.43
C THR A 605 16.92 16.95 -9.63
N ARG A 606 17.89 17.87 -9.56
CA ARG A 606 19.01 17.93 -10.51
C ARG A 606 19.96 16.74 -10.31
N ALA A 607 19.46 15.52 -10.54
CA ALA A 607 20.28 14.34 -10.67
C ALA A 607 20.90 14.32 -12.07
N LYS A 608 22.22 14.52 -12.16
CA LYS A 608 23.02 14.58 -13.39
C LYS A 608 22.63 13.48 -14.40
N GLY A 609 21.87 13.87 -15.43
CA GLY A 609 21.71 13.10 -16.68
C GLY A 609 20.72 11.92 -16.69
N ARG A 610 19.91 11.70 -15.66
CA ARG A 610 18.77 10.75 -15.71
C ARG A 610 17.48 11.42 -15.24
N ARG A 611 16.40 11.22 -16.02
CA ARG A 611 15.05 11.68 -15.67
C ARG A 611 14.49 10.83 -14.52
N GLU A 612 14.66 11.27 -13.27
CA GLU A 612 13.89 10.78 -12.11
C GLU A 612 12.45 11.34 -12.12
N TRP A 613 11.56 10.88 -11.22
CA TRP A 613 10.22 11.45 -10.97
C TRP A 613 10.37 12.86 -10.39
N PRO A 614 10.43 13.93 -11.19
CA PRO A 614 10.65 15.28 -10.64
C PRO A 614 9.32 15.91 -10.21
N VAL A 615 8.22 15.21 -10.47
CA VAL A 615 6.85 15.66 -10.24
C VAL A 615 6.04 14.50 -9.69
N ARG A 616 5.37 14.73 -8.56
CA ARG A 616 4.43 13.81 -7.92
C ARG A 616 3.07 14.47 -7.80
N ILE A 617 2.01 13.69 -8.04
CA ILE A 617 0.64 14.09 -7.73
C ILE A 617 0.15 13.20 -6.59
N SER A 618 -0.40 13.84 -5.55
CA SER A 618 -0.98 13.19 -4.38
C SER A 618 -2.44 13.60 -4.24
N VAL A 619 -3.33 12.62 -4.23
CA VAL A 619 -4.77 12.83 -4.05
C VAL A 619 -5.17 12.42 -2.63
N VAL A 620 -5.83 13.32 -1.91
CA VAL A 620 -6.30 13.13 -0.54
C VAL A 620 -7.76 13.53 -0.46
N VAL A 621 -8.56 12.71 0.20
CA VAL A 621 -9.93 13.09 0.54
C VAL A 621 -9.96 13.52 2.00
N ARG A 622 -10.53 14.70 2.27
CA ARG A 622 -10.77 15.20 3.63
C ARG A 622 -12.02 14.54 4.19
N ASP A 623 -11.85 13.30 4.65
CA ASP A 623 -12.90 12.48 5.27
C ASP A 623 -12.44 11.94 6.62
N ASN A 624 -13.22 12.24 7.65
CA ASN A 624 -12.85 12.02 9.05
C ASN A 624 -12.92 10.54 9.46
N VAL A 625 -13.79 9.77 8.81
CA VAL A 625 -13.97 8.34 9.08
C VAL A 625 -12.97 7.55 8.23
N MET A 626 -12.80 7.95 6.97
CA MET A 626 -12.00 7.20 6.00
C MET A 626 -10.49 7.45 6.09
N ALA A 627 -10.04 8.48 6.83
CA ALA A 627 -8.60 8.76 7.01
C ALA A 627 -7.80 7.50 7.43
N SER A 628 -8.28 6.74 8.41
CA SER A 628 -7.63 5.51 8.89
C SER A 628 -7.59 4.40 7.83
N VAL A 629 -8.68 4.26 7.05
CA VAL A 629 -8.77 3.30 5.94
C VAL A 629 -7.78 3.67 4.84
N PHE A 630 -7.67 4.95 4.47
CA PHE A 630 -6.67 5.41 3.50
C PHE A 630 -5.25 5.15 3.97
N GLY A 631 -5.00 5.33 5.27
CA GLY A 631 -3.74 5.00 5.90
C GLY A 631 -3.33 3.54 5.71
N TYR A 632 -4.27 2.65 5.99
CA TYR A 632 -4.09 1.22 5.71
C TYR A 632 -3.83 0.96 4.23
N LEU A 633 -4.61 1.55 3.32
CA LEU A 633 -4.46 1.32 1.88
C LEU A 633 -3.12 1.82 1.34
N ALA A 634 -2.60 2.93 1.89
CA ALA A 634 -1.29 3.48 1.55
C ALA A 634 -0.12 2.66 2.11
N ALA A 635 -0.23 2.21 3.37
CA ALA A 635 0.83 1.50 4.07
C ALA A 635 0.84 -0.03 3.81
N GLY A 636 -0.32 -0.60 3.46
CA GLY A 636 -0.52 -2.05 3.39
C GLY A 636 -0.48 -2.76 4.75
N ASP A 637 -0.68 -2.07 5.87
CA ASP A 637 -0.42 -2.66 7.19
C ASP A 637 -1.55 -3.60 7.68
N LEU A 638 -1.43 -4.91 7.45
CA LEU A 638 -2.43 -5.93 7.84
C LEU A 638 -2.88 -5.86 9.32
N PRO A 639 -1.98 -5.64 10.30
CA PRO A 639 -2.37 -5.36 11.70
C PRO A 639 -3.35 -4.20 11.89
N THR A 640 -3.19 -3.11 11.13
CA THR A 640 -4.10 -1.96 11.15
C THR A 640 -5.46 -2.32 10.52
N ALA A 641 -5.45 -3.14 9.47
CA ALA A 641 -6.61 -3.62 8.73
C ALA A 641 -7.66 -4.33 9.60
N ALA A 642 -7.20 -5.21 10.49
CA ALA A 642 -8.08 -5.97 11.39
C ALA A 642 -8.88 -5.06 12.35
N ARG A 643 -8.43 -3.81 12.55
CA ARG A 643 -9.00 -2.89 13.53
C ARG A 643 -9.81 -1.74 12.93
N VAL A 644 -9.65 -1.47 11.63
CA VAL A 644 -10.57 -0.62 10.85
C VAL A 644 -11.70 -1.43 10.18
N THR A 645 -11.83 -2.71 10.55
CA THR A 645 -12.80 -3.65 9.94
C THR A 645 -14.25 -3.23 10.19
N GLU A 646 -14.61 -2.79 11.40
CA GLU A 646 -15.99 -2.34 11.69
C GLU A 646 -16.38 -1.15 10.80
N THR A 647 -15.54 -0.11 10.77
CA THR A 647 -15.71 1.03 9.87
C THR A 647 -15.82 0.58 8.41
N ALA A 648 -14.97 -0.35 7.97
CA ALA A 648 -15.04 -0.88 6.61
C ALA A 648 -16.36 -1.61 6.31
N VAL A 649 -16.90 -2.39 7.25
CA VAL A 649 -18.20 -3.05 7.12
C VAL A 649 -19.33 -2.04 7.00
N ASP A 650 -19.33 -0.99 7.84
CA ASP A 650 -20.32 0.08 7.79
C ASP A 650 -20.32 0.79 6.42
N MET A 651 -19.13 0.99 5.84
CA MET A 651 -19.02 1.58 4.50
C MET A 651 -19.65 0.71 3.42
N LEU A 652 -19.46 -0.63 3.45
CA LEU A 652 -20.16 -1.50 2.48
C LEU A 652 -21.66 -1.55 2.73
N TYR A 653 -22.10 -1.43 3.98
CA TYR A 653 -23.52 -1.34 4.30
C TYR A 653 -24.12 -0.08 3.63
N GLN A 654 -23.46 1.07 3.81
CA GLN A 654 -23.84 2.38 3.29
C GLN A 654 -23.41 2.66 1.84
N LYS A 655 -23.05 1.65 1.05
CA LYS A 655 -22.55 1.77 -0.34
C LYS A 655 -23.41 2.62 -1.29
N VAL A 656 -24.72 2.74 -1.04
CA VAL A 656 -25.62 3.57 -1.86
C VAL A 656 -25.33 5.06 -1.65
N GLU A 657 -24.95 5.44 -0.43
CA GLU A 657 -24.60 6.82 -0.09
C GLU A 657 -23.20 7.17 -0.60
N ASN A 658 -22.22 6.28 -0.40
CA ASN A 658 -20.86 6.48 -0.91
C ASN A 658 -20.24 5.17 -1.45
N PRO A 659 -20.38 4.87 -2.75
CA PRO A 659 -19.80 3.67 -3.35
C PRO A 659 -18.26 3.71 -3.41
N LEU A 660 -17.65 4.90 -3.43
CA LEU A 660 -16.19 5.05 -3.41
C LEU A 660 -15.62 4.69 -2.03
N ALA A 661 -16.24 5.14 -0.94
CA ALA A 661 -15.86 4.75 0.42
C ALA A 661 -16.11 3.25 0.66
N ALA A 662 -17.24 2.72 0.17
CA ALA A 662 -17.54 1.29 0.25
C ALA A 662 -16.48 0.42 -0.45
N ALA A 663 -16.00 0.83 -1.64
CA ALA A 663 -14.90 0.14 -2.30
C ALA A 663 -13.58 0.22 -1.49
N GLY A 664 -13.26 1.38 -0.91
CA GLY A 664 -12.11 1.56 -0.03
C GLY A 664 -12.16 0.62 1.18
N GLY A 665 -13.30 0.55 1.87
CA GLY A 665 -13.54 -0.40 2.96
C GLY A 665 -13.43 -1.85 2.50
N ALA A 666 -13.98 -2.19 1.34
CA ALA A 666 -13.95 -3.56 0.81
C ALA A 666 -12.52 -4.05 0.54
N TYR A 667 -11.60 -3.19 0.09
CA TYR A 667 -10.18 -3.55 -0.04
C TYR A 667 -9.52 -3.92 1.29
N VAL A 668 -10.01 -3.38 2.41
CA VAL A 668 -9.57 -3.81 3.75
C VAL A 668 -10.10 -5.21 4.06
N LEU A 669 -11.39 -5.42 3.82
CA LEU A 669 -12.11 -6.64 4.21
C LEU A 669 -11.63 -7.87 3.45
N VAL A 670 -11.38 -7.75 2.14
CA VAL A 670 -10.94 -8.89 1.30
C VAL A 670 -9.50 -9.33 1.58
N GLN A 671 -8.75 -8.58 2.38
CA GLN A 671 -7.41 -8.94 2.84
C GLN A 671 -7.43 -9.61 4.23
N GLN A 672 -8.58 -9.65 4.90
CA GLN A 672 -8.71 -10.33 6.19
C GLN A 672 -8.82 -11.84 6.02
N PRO A 673 -8.32 -12.63 6.99
CA PRO A 673 -8.63 -14.06 7.05
C PRO A 673 -10.13 -14.22 7.32
N ILE A 674 -10.81 -15.02 6.49
CA ILE A 674 -12.24 -15.30 6.61
C ILE A 674 -12.42 -16.75 6.99
N ASP A 675 -13.27 -17.02 7.99
CA ASP A 675 -13.70 -18.37 8.33
C ASP A 675 -14.70 -18.86 7.26
N PRO A 676 -14.36 -19.90 6.48
CA PRO A 676 -15.28 -20.45 5.48
C PRO A 676 -16.56 -21.03 6.09
N ALA A 677 -16.54 -21.45 7.35
CA ALA A 677 -17.72 -22.00 8.03
C ALA A 677 -18.72 -20.92 8.45
N HIS A 678 -18.25 -19.68 8.64
CA HIS A 678 -19.05 -18.54 9.07
C HIS A 678 -18.73 -17.31 8.21
N PRO A 679 -19.20 -17.28 6.95
CA PRO A 679 -18.92 -16.17 6.06
C PRO A 679 -19.53 -14.88 6.62
N PRO A 680 -18.78 -13.77 6.64
CA PRO A 680 -19.29 -12.48 7.11
C PRO A 680 -20.50 -11.99 6.30
N ILE A 681 -21.41 -11.30 6.97
CA ILE A 681 -22.64 -10.76 6.37
C ILE A 681 -22.39 -9.80 5.19
N TRP A 682 -21.20 -9.21 5.13
CA TRP A 682 -20.83 -8.25 4.09
C TRP A 682 -20.41 -8.89 2.77
N VAL A 683 -20.12 -10.21 2.73
CA VAL A 683 -19.60 -10.88 1.52
C VAL A 683 -20.52 -10.73 0.30
N PRO A 684 -21.85 -10.88 0.40
CA PRO A 684 -22.77 -10.64 -0.73
C PRO A 684 -22.74 -9.19 -1.22
N TRP A 685 -22.37 -8.23 -0.37
CA TRP A 685 -22.33 -6.81 -0.75
C TRP A 685 -21.20 -6.49 -1.73
N LEU A 686 -20.16 -7.34 -1.85
CA LEU A 686 -19.17 -7.23 -2.92
C LEU A 686 -19.80 -7.40 -4.30
N GLN A 687 -20.73 -8.36 -4.43
CA GLN A 687 -21.46 -8.56 -5.67
C GLN A 687 -22.40 -7.38 -5.95
N ASN A 688 -23.01 -6.79 -4.91
CA ASN A 688 -23.78 -5.55 -5.05
C ASN A 688 -22.90 -4.40 -5.54
N LEU A 689 -21.65 -4.27 -5.04
CA LEU A 689 -20.73 -3.25 -5.53
C LEU A 689 -20.44 -3.41 -7.03
N ARG A 690 -20.26 -4.64 -7.50
CA ARG A 690 -20.08 -4.94 -8.93
C ARG A 690 -21.34 -4.63 -9.75
N ASN A 691 -22.52 -5.03 -9.28
CA ASN A 691 -23.76 -5.03 -10.05
C ASN A 691 -24.51 -3.69 -10.01
N TRP A 692 -24.47 -2.97 -8.89
CA TRP A 692 -25.22 -1.72 -8.72
C TRP A 692 -24.45 -0.51 -9.21
N PHE A 693 -23.11 -0.59 -9.19
CA PHE A 693 -22.22 0.48 -9.63
C PHE A 693 -21.41 0.01 -10.84
N GLU A 694 -22.09 -0.18 -11.97
CA GLU A 694 -21.45 -0.68 -13.20
C GLU A 694 -20.36 0.25 -13.74
N TRP A 695 -20.34 1.52 -13.31
CA TRP A 695 -19.30 2.50 -13.65
C TRP A 695 -18.02 2.37 -12.79
N LEU A 696 -18.09 1.61 -11.69
CA LEU A 696 -17.01 1.45 -10.70
C LEU A 696 -16.18 0.20 -11.00
N PRO A 697 -14.90 0.33 -11.41
CA PRO A 697 -14.02 -0.80 -11.66
C PRO A 697 -13.75 -1.59 -10.38
N ASP A 698 -13.54 -0.88 -9.28
CA ASP A 698 -13.15 -1.44 -7.99
C ASP A 698 -14.14 -2.49 -7.48
N GLY A 699 -15.45 -2.27 -7.65
CA GLY A 699 -16.47 -3.26 -7.29
C GLY A 699 -16.30 -4.59 -8.03
N ALA A 700 -15.97 -4.56 -9.32
CA ALA A 700 -15.70 -5.75 -10.12
C ALA A 700 -14.36 -6.42 -9.76
N ILE A 701 -13.34 -5.63 -9.41
CA ILE A 701 -12.04 -6.15 -8.93
C ILE A 701 -12.24 -6.92 -7.62
N LEU A 702 -12.98 -6.34 -6.68
CA LEU A 702 -13.25 -6.92 -5.37
C LEU A 702 -14.08 -8.21 -5.46
N ASP A 703 -15.13 -8.22 -6.28
CA ASP A 703 -15.92 -9.43 -6.52
C ASP A 703 -15.09 -10.52 -7.25
N GLY A 704 -14.26 -10.13 -8.23
CA GLY A 704 -13.34 -11.05 -8.90
C GLY A 704 -12.33 -11.66 -7.93
N TRP A 705 -11.78 -10.84 -7.04
CA TRP A 705 -10.88 -11.28 -5.98
C TRP A 705 -11.57 -12.24 -5.00
N ALA A 706 -12.83 -11.97 -4.64
CA ALA A 706 -13.62 -12.84 -3.79
C ALA A 706 -13.90 -14.20 -4.45
N HIS A 707 -14.22 -14.21 -5.73
CA HIS A 707 -14.36 -15.45 -6.50
C HIS A 707 -13.05 -16.23 -6.61
N LEU A 708 -11.94 -15.54 -6.81
CA LEU A 708 -10.64 -16.20 -6.98
C LEU A 708 -10.18 -16.89 -5.69
N ASN A 709 -10.43 -16.25 -4.53
CA ASN A 709 -9.96 -16.71 -3.23
C ASN A 709 -11.04 -17.48 -2.43
N GLY A 710 -12.24 -17.68 -2.99
CA GLY A 710 -13.33 -18.37 -2.29
C GLY A 710 -13.85 -17.63 -1.05
N ILE A 711 -13.92 -16.30 -1.11
CA ILE A 711 -14.36 -15.48 0.03
C ILE A 711 -15.88 -15.62 0.19
N GLY A 712 -16.28 -16.36 1.23
CA GLY A 712 -17.66 -16.68 1.58
C GLY A 712 -18.46 -17.36 0.47
N ARG A 713 -17.77 -18.00 -0.48
CA ARG A 713 -18.31 -18.77 -1.60
C ARG A 713 -17.26 -19.76 -2.11
N SER A 714 -17.65 -20.76 -2.88
CA SER A 714 -16.68 -21.64 -3.54
C SER A 714 -15.80 -20.86 -4.52
N ALA A 715 -14.49 -21.12 -4.50
CA ALA A 715 -13.56 -20.49 -5.44
C ALA A 715 -13.98 -20.82 -6.88
N ASN A 716 -14.02 -19.79 -7.74
CA ASN A 716 -14.44 -19.91 -9.13
C ASN A 716 -13.61 -18.99 -10.02
N VAL A 717 -12.60 -19.57 -10.66
CA VAL A 717 -11.65 -18.82 -11.51
C VAL A 717 -12.32 -18.22 -12.75
N LYS A 718 -13.38 -18.85 -13.30
CA LYS A 718 -14.10 -18.33 -14.47
C LYS A 718 -14.87 -17.06 -14.14
N GLU A 719 -15.61 -17.08 -13.02
CA GLU A 719 -16.32 -15.89 -12.53
C GLU A 719 -15.34 -14.78 -12.12
N ALA A 720 -14.22 -15.15 -11.48
CA ALA A 720 -13.14 -14.21 -11.17
C ALA A 720 -12.61 -13.54 -12.44
N SER A 721 -12.32 -14.32 -13.48
CA SER A 721 -11.83 -13.78 -14.75
C SER A 721 -12.84 -12.86 -15.43
N ALA A 722 -14.12 -13.24 -15.45
CA ALA A 722 -15.17 -12.40 -16.04
C ALA A 722 -15.30 -11.06 -15.28
N ALA A 723 -15.20 -11.10 -13.95
CA ALA A 723 -15.22 -9.89 -13.12
C ALA A 723 -14.00 -8.99 -13.39
N PHE A 724 -12.79 -9.55 -13.51
CA PHE A 724 -11.59 -8.76 -13.82
C PHE A 724 -11.61 -8.15 -15.23
N VAL A 725 -12.13 -8.85 -16.24
CA VAL A 725 -12.32 -8.27 -17.57
C VAL A 725 -13.33 -7.14 -17.52
N ALA A 726 -14.47 -7.33 -16.85
CA ALA A 726 -15.46 -6.28 -16.64
C ALA A 726 -14.86 -5.07 -15.89
N ALA A 727 -13.97 -5.28 -14.90
CA ALA A 727 -13.28 -4.19 -14.23
C ALA A 727 -12.45 -3.35 -15.21
N VAL A 728 -11.71 -3.98 -16.13
CA VAL A 728 -10.94 -3.26 -17.15
C VAL A 728 -11.86 -2.48 -18.08
N GLU A 729 -12.97 -3.08 -18.55
CA GLU A 729 -13.94 -2.40 -19.43
C GLU A 729 -14.53 -1.14 -18.78
N ARG A 730 -14.64 -1.13 -17.45
CA ARG A 730 -15.10 0.04 -16.68
C ARG A 730 -14.04 1.13 -16.55
N GLY A 731 -12.77 0.86 -16.84
CA GLY A 731 -11.68 1.84 -16.85
C GLY A 731 -10.68 1.70 -15.70
N VAL A 732 -9.90 2.76 -15.48
CA VAL A 732 -8.84 2.79 -14.45
C VAL A 732 -9.46 2.71 -13.04
N PRO A 733 -9.00 1.83 -12.13
CA PRO A 733 -9.51 1.74 -10.75
C PRO A 733 -9.28 3.04 -9.98
N PHE A 734 -10.20 3.40 -9.07
CA PHE A 734 -10.03 4.58 -8.21
C PHE A 734 -8.91 4.38 -7.20
N TYR A 735 -8.76 3.18 -6.64
CA TYR A 735 -7.73 2.87 -5.66
C TYR A 735 -6.52 2.18 -6.28
N SER A 736 -5.33 2.55 -5.81
CA SER A 736 -4.07 1.94 -6.27
C SER A 736 -3.99 0.46 -5.89
N ALA A 737 -4.60 0.08 -4.75
CA ALA A 737 -4.81 -1.31 -4.34
C ALA A 737 -5.57 -2.11 -5.41
N GLY A 738 -6.53 -1.48 -6.11
CA GLY A 738 -7.26 -2.08 -7.23
C GLY A 738 -6.37 -2.43 -8.40
N ALA A 739 -5.48 -1.52 -8.82
CA ALA A 739 -4.53 -1.79 -9.90
C ALA A 739 -3.65 -3.01 -9.59
N ARG A 740 -3.23 -3.14 -8.32
CA ARG A 740 -2.46 -4.29 -7.83
C ARG A 740 -3.28 -5.59 -7.85
N LEU A 741 -4.45 -5.62 -7.20
CA LEU A 741 -5.27 -6.83 -7.11
C LEU A 741 -5.77 -7.29 -8.48
N LEU A 742 -6.08 -6.36 -9.37
CA LEU A 742 -6.50 -6.66 -10.73
C LEU A 742 -5.39 -7.37 -11.51
N PHE A 743 -4.16 -6.86 -11.46
CA PHE A 743 -3.02 -7.48 -12.13
C PHE A 743 -2.66 -8.84 -11.52
N GLU A 744 -2.67 -8.95 -10.20
CA GLU A 744 -2.42 -10.21 -9.50
C GLU A 744 -3.49 -11.26 -9.82
N GLY A 745 -4.77 -10.87 -9.77
CA GLY A 745 -5.89 -11.73 -10.08
C GLY A 745 -5.87 -12.25 -11.52
N LEU A 746 -5.64 -11.35 -12.49
CA LEU A 746 -5.50 -11.73 -13.89
C LEU A 746 -4.27 -12.62 -14.14
N THR A 747 -3.17 -12.46 -13.39
CA THR A 747 -2.00 -13.34 -13.47
C THR A 747 -2.31 -14.75 -12.99
N ARG A 748 -3.07 -14.88 -11.89
CA ARG A 748 -3.53 -16.18 -11.38
C ARG A 748 -4.51 -16.86 -12.34
N VAL A 749 -5.40 -16.09 -12.99
CA VAL A 749 -6.27 -16.60 -14.05
C VAL A 749 -5.45 -17.08 -15.25
N ASP A 750 -4.44 -16.33 -15.68
CA ASP A 750 -3.57 -16.72 -16.80
C ASP A 750 -2.90 -18.08 -16.50
N ALA A 751 -2.40 -18.26 -15.27
CA ALA A 751 -1.79 -19.49 -14.79
C ALA A 751 -2.77 -20.68 -14.73
N ALA A 752 -4.07 -20.44 -14.55
CA ALA A 752 -5.10 -21.50 -14.53
C ALA A 752 -5.41 -22.08 -15.91
N GLY A 753 -4.85 -21.50 -16.98
CA GLY A 753 -4.92 -22.02 -18.35
C GLY A 753 -6.04 -21.41 -19.20
N GLU A 754 -6.09 -21.82 -20.47
CA GLU A 754 -6.92 -21.19 -21.50
C GLU A 754 -8.43 -21.28 -21.23
N ALA A 755 -8.89 -22.38 -20.63
CA ALA A 755 -10.30 -22.57 -20.29
C ALA A 755 -10.85 -21.55 -19.26
N ALA A 756 -9.97 -20.84 -18.55
CA ALA A 756 -10.33 -19.80 -17.60
C ALA A 756 -10.40 -18.40 -18.22
N ARG A 757 -9.97 -18.23 -19.48
CA ARG A 757 -9.79 -16.92 -20.14
C ARG A 757 -11.00 -16.60 -21.03
N PRO A 758 -11.87 -15.64 -20.66
CA PRO A 758 -12.97 -15.19 -21.50
C PRO A 758 -12.49 -14.29 -22.65
N PRO A 759 -13.34 -13.96 -23.63
CA PRO A 759 -13.06 -12.92 -24.62
C PRO A 759 -12.62 -11.60 -23.96
N GLY A 760 -11.65 -10.91 -24.56
CA GLY A 760 -11.10 -9.67 -24.00
C GLY A 760 -10.05 -9.86 -22.90
N PHE A 761 -9.81 -11.09 -22.42
CA PHE A 761 -8.81 -11.35 -21.37
C PHE A 761 -7.41 -10.87 -21.73
N ALA A 762 -6.94 -11.09 -22.96
CA ALA A 762 -5.61 -10.68 -23.38
C ALA A 762 -5.43 -9.15 -23.30
N ASP A 763 -6.42 -8.39 -23.76
CA ASP A 763 -6.42 -6.93 -23.67
C ASP A 763 -6.50 -6.46 -22.21
N ALA A 764 -7.32 -7.13 -21.39
CA ALA A 764 -7.43 -6.85 -19.96
C ALA A 764 -6.13 -7.11 -19.21
N PHE A 765 -5.44 -8.20 -19.54
CA PHE A 765 -4.15 -8.59 -18.97
C PHE A 765 -3.05 -7.59 -19.36
N ASP A 766 -2.97 -7.26 -20.66
CA ASP A 766 -2.07 -6.22 -21.16
C ASP A 766 -2.33 -4.88 -20.45
N PHE A 767 -3.60 -4.55 -20.23
CA PHE A 767 -3.97 -3.32 -19.57
C PHE A 767 -3.56 -3.29 -18.10
N ALA A 768 -3.94 -4.31 -17.33
CA ALA A 768 -3.62 -4.40 -15.92
C ALA A 768 -2.10 -4.42 -15.68
N ARG A 769 -1.35 -5.12 -16.53
CA ARG A 769 0.12 -5.12 -16.51
C ARG A 769 0.69 -3.72 -16.77
N GLY A 770 0.20 -3.04 -17.81
CA GLY A 770 0.65 -1.70 -18.16
C GLY A 770 0.36 -0.68 -17.06
N LEU A 771 -0.81 -0.80 -16.43
CA LEU A 771 -1.25 0.01 -15.30
C LEU A 771 -0.39 -0.24 -14.05
N ALA A 772 -0.22 -1.50 -13.64
CA ALA A 772 0.55 -1.86 -12.44
C ALA A 772 2.00 -1.37 -12.47
N LEU A 773 2.61 -1.27 -13.66
CA LEU A 773 3.97 -0.74 -13.85
C LEU A 773 4.05 0.80 -13.78
N ARG A 774 2.92 1.51 -13.79
CA ARG A 774 2.85 2.97 -13.95
C ARG A 774 2.05 3.68 -12.86
N VAL A 775 1.54 2.92 -11.89
CA VAL A 775 0.83 3.44 -10.71
C VAL A 775 1.77 3.51 -9.51
N ASP A 776 1.70 4.61 -8.77
CA ASP A 776 2.32 4.69 -7.44
C ASP A 776 1.40 4.04 -6.39
N VAL A 777 1.77 2.86 -5.93
CA VAL A 777 0.97 2.05 -4.97
C VAL A 777 1.08 2.53 -3.52
N ARG A 778 1.89 3.57 -3.24
CA ARG A 778 2.10 4.10 -1.88
C ARG A 778 1.07 5.15 -1.48
N GLN A 779 0.18 5.53 -2.40
CA GLN A 779 -0.93 6.43 -2.14
C GLN A 779 -2.26 5.69 -2.32
N PRO A 780 -3.32 6.08 -1.60
CA PRO A 780 -4.58 5.35 -1.63
C PRO A 780 -5.23 5.38 -3.02
N PHE A 781 -5.20 6.53 -3.70
CA PHE A 781 -5.85 6.73 -5.00
C PHE A 781 -4.89 6.55 -6.17
N THR A 782 -5.43 6.11 -7.31
CA THR A 782 -4.65 5.80 -8.50
C THR A 782 -4.13 7.06 -9.17
N VAL A 783 -2.81 7.15 -9.34
CA VAL A 783 -2.14 8.11 -10.22
C VAL A 783 -1.30 7.34 -11.21
N VAL A 784 -1.51 7.59 -12.51
CA VAL A 784 -0.91 6.86 -13.63
C VAL A 784 0.06 7.75 -14.38
N ARG A 785 1.25 7.21 -14.70
CA ARG A 785 2.16 7.82 -15.67
C ARG A 785 1.76 7.49 -17.11
N LEU A 786 1.55 8.51 -17.95
CA LEU A 786 1.22 8.38 -19.36
C LEU A 786 2.50 8.50 -20.21
N GLY A 787 3.26 7.42 -20.34
CA GLY A 787 4.51 7.35 -21.12
C GLY A 787 5.51 6.41 -20.49
#